data_AF-A0A0N0PDZ3-F1
#
_entry.id   AF-A0A0N0PDZ3-F1
#
_cell.length_a   1.000
_cell.length_b   1.000
_cell.length_c   1.000
_cell.angle_alpha   90.00
_cell.angle_beta   90.00
_cell.angle_gamma   90.00
#
_symmetry.space_group_name_H-M   'P 1'
#
loop_
_entity.id
_entity.type
_entity.pdbx_description
1 polymer ?
#
loop_
_entity_poly.entity_id
_entity_poly.type
_entity_poly.pdbx_seq_one_letter_code
_entity_poly.pdbx_strand_id
1 'polypeptide(L)'
;MFIRDAVAMNTEGTMKVLKLAAGMKKLEVFLHVSTSYCRCELPVLEERLYPAPHRPQDVMHCVRWMDDDLLKHLTPKLIEPQPNTYAYTKSLTEDLVSQHVGKFPIAIARPSIVSAAHKEPLPGWVDNMNGPTGLLVGAGKGVIRTMHLNDSYLADIVPVDIAVNGCILLAYITAIEKPKEIRVCNITQSGINPLTWGRALDMGRVHVQEFPFSVCLWYPGGSPKSSRIQHLIALFFTHFLPAYFVDLLMFLMGKKTFMVKIQKRVNYGLEVLQYYTTKEWYFTNDYFVSLREKISKQDNDTFYTDMNLLNWSKYIRNYIKGAREYCCKEDPATLPQARRLQKQLYYLDRAVQFMDGWLEGLMDMFLLSGIPRPDEYKINNMQPSVAEFYTGKNILITGSTGFVGKVLVEKLLRSCGGINKIYLLLRQKKGVSSEDRLKELCNNKCFENLRTKQPEVFNKLKLVPGDILEDELGLSNDDRQELQKNCNIIFHSAACVRFDQKLKDEVNLNTTGTLRVLELAKTIENLEAFVHLSTAYCRCELPILEEKLYPAMHSPRRVMDIVQWMDDDMLNYLEPKLIASEPNTYSYTKAITENLVAEYQNEFPIAIGRPSIVTCSWKEPMPGWVDNKNGPTGILIGSGKGVIRTMHCEASYHADAIPVDVVANGCILIAYATAIDRAKEMRIYNITLSGIKKITWGQIIEIGKKWIIIYPYTLALWYVGGTIKSYWLTHQFCLIFTHLLPAYFVDALLFLLGKKTFMVNVQKRISHGLSVLQYYTTKEWHFKNTNFLSLQKRISKEENDVFYTDVSALDEEEYLKDYVLGARHYVLKEDPNNMPRARKLNNIRYVVDMITKIILVGLFLWFLYSRIPAMTSYVASIDNSLRNWLNGDKSYASIE
;
A
#
# COMPACT_ATOMS: atom_id res chain seq x y z
N MET A 1 12.16 -6.84 -18.77
CA MET A 1 12.02 -5.40 -19.02
C MET A 1 11.16 -4.82 -17.91
N PHE A 2 11.51 -3.68 -17.33
CA PHE A 2 10.73 -3.08 -16.26
C PHE A 2 9.39 -2.55 -16.80
N ILE A 3 8.35 -2.43 -15.97
CA ILE A 3 7.02 -2.03 -16.45
C ILE A 3 7.03 -0.62 -17.05
N ARG A 4 7.80 0.30 -16.46
CA ARG A 4 8.01 1.68 -16.94
C ARG A 4 8.53 1.67 -18.38
N ASP A 5 9.63 0.97 -18.64
CA ASP A 5 10.25 0.86 -19.97
C ASP A 5 9.30 0.21 -20.98
N ALA A 6 8.61 -0.87 -20.58
CA ALA A 6 7.71 -1.62 -21.45
C ALA A 6 6.52 -0.76 -21.91
N VAL A 7 5.90 0.00 -20.99
CA VAL A 7 4.80 0.92 -21.32
C VAL A 7 5.30 2.11 -22.13
N ALA A 8 6.47 2.68 -21.79
CA ALA A 8 7.07 3.79 -22.54
C ALA A 8 7.42 3.41 -23.98
N MET A 9 7.97 2.21 -24.19
CA MET A 9 8.36 1.70 -25.51
C MET A 9 7.14 1.25 -26.33
N ASN A 10 6.34 0.31 -25.81
CA ASN A 10 5.25 -0.31 -26.58
C ASN A 10 4.03 0.62 -26.69
N THR A 11 3.57 1.17 -25.57
CA THR A 11 2.27 1.85 -25.49
C THR A 11 2.39 3.36 -25.75
N GLU A 12 3.28 4.06 -25.05
CA GLU A 12 3.49 5.50 -25.32
C GLU A 12 4.13 5.75 -26.68
N GLY A 13 5.08 4.89 -27.09
CA GLY A 13 5.65 4.91 -28.44
C GLY A 13 4.56 4.85 -29.49
N THR A 14 3.69 3.83 -29.42
CA THR A 14 2.55 3.68 -30.34
C THR A 14 1.59 4.87 -30.26
N MET A 15 1.30 5.43 -29.08
CA MET A 15 0.48 6.67 -28.96
C MET A 15 1.10 7.85 -29.73
N LYS A 16 2.42 8.00 -29.69
CA LYS A 16 3.14 9.08 -30.40
C LYS A 16 3.05 8.87 -31.93
N VAL A 17 3.20 7.63 -32.41
CA VAL A 17 3.06 7.32 -33.85
C VAL A 17 1.61 7.43 -34.34
N LEU A 18 0.61 7.02 -33.55
CA LEU A 18 -0.82 7.20 -33.86
C LEU A 18 -1.20 8.69 -34.00
N LYS A 19 -0.65 9.56 -33.14
CA LYS A 19 -0.83 11.02 -33.24
C LYS A 19 -0.18 11.61 -34.50
N LEU A 20 0.99 11.10 -34.91
CA LEU A 20 1.63 11.50 -36.16
C LEU A 20 0.83 11.01 -37.39
N ALA A 21 0.39 9.75 -37.38
CA ALA A 21 -0.44 9.14 -38.41
C ALA A 21 -1.74 9.92 -38.66
N ALA A 22 -2.39 10.45 -37.61
CA ALA A 22 -3.58 11.29 -37.75
C ALA A 22 -3.35 12.60 -38.55
N GLY A 23 -2.10 13.04 -38.75
CA GLY A 23 -1.74 14.16 -39.62
C GLY A 23 -1.37 13.78 -41.06
N MET A 24 -1.25 12.49 -41.38
CA MET A 24 -0.72 12.02 -42.66
C MET A 24 -1.81 11.93 -43.74
N LYS A 25 -1.93 12.98 -44.57
CA LYS A 25 -2.91 13.08 -45.68
C LYS A 25 -2.82 12.01 -46.79
N LYS A 26 -1.80 11.14 -46.76
CA LYS A 26 -1.57 10.03 -47.72
C LYS A 26 -1.45 8.66 -47.04
N LEU A 27 -1.95 8.51 -45.81
CA LEU A 27 -1.92 7.26 -45.07
C LEU A 27 -3.05 6.33 -45.52
N GLU A 28 -2.72 5.32 -46.32
CA GLU A 28 -3.71 4.31 -46.76
C GLU A 28 -4.04 3.28 -45.66
N VAL A 29 -3.10 2.95 -44.78
CA VAL A 29 -3.29 1.99 -43.67
C VAL A 29 -2.28 2.21 -42.55
N PHE A 30 -2.71 2.03 -41.30
CA PHE A 30 -1.85 1.89 -40.13
C PHE A 30 -1.81 0.42 -39.68
N LEU A 31 -0.67 -0.23 -39.82
CA LEU A 31 -0.46 -1.59 -39.33
C LEU A 31 0.22 -1.58 -37.96
N HIS A 32 -0.44 -2.12 -36.93
CA HIS A 32 0.17 -2.36 -35.63
C HIS A 32 0.67 -3.80 -35.52
N VAL A 33 1.95 -4.00 -35.19
CA VAL A 33 2.50 -5.34 -34.90
C VAL A 33 2.42 -5.62 -33.40
N SER A 34 1.55 -6.54 -33.01
CA SER A 34 1.33 -7.03 -31.66
C SER A 34 2.06 -8.38 -31.45
N THR A 35 1.40 -9.38 -30.88
CA THR A 35 1.83 -10.78 -30.75
C THR A 35 0.62 -11.67 -30.50
N SER A 36 0.65 -12.94 -30.93
CA SER A 36 -0.38 -13.93 -30.60
C SER A 36 -0.44 -14.22 -29.09
N TYR A 37 0.61 -13.89 -28.33
CA TYR A 37 0.66 -14.07 -26.88
C TYR A 37 0.10 -12.88 -26.08
N CYS A 38 -0.75 -12.02 -26.67
CA CYS A 38 -1.29 -10.86 -25.98
C CYS A 38 -2.29 -11.22 -24.86
N ARG A 39 -3.00 -12.36 -24.98
CA ARG A 39 -3.90 -12.92 -23.94
C ARG A 39 -3.48 -14.33 -23.55
N CYS A 40 -2.36 -14.44 -22.83
CA CYS A 40 -1.76 -15.71 -22.42
C CYS A 40 -2.64 -16.59 -21.49
N GLU A 41 -3.69 -16.03 -20.91
CA GLU A 41 -4.65 -16.73 -20.06
C GLU A 41 -5.69 -17.54 -20.84
N LEU A 42 -5.92 -17.23 -22.10
CA LEU A 42 -6.88 -17.94 -22.96
C LEU A 42 -6.19 -19.15 -23.61
N PRO A 43 -6.76 -20.37 -23.57
CA PRO A 43 -6.18 -21.55 -24.22
C PRO A 43 -6.35 -21.51 -25.76
N VAL A 44 -7.39 -20.81 -26.22
CA VAL A 44 -7.66 -20.52 -27.63
C VAL A 44 -7.64 -19.01 -27.81
N LEU A 45 -6.90 -18.50 -28.79
CA LEU A 45 -6.96 -17.10 -29.19
C LEU A 45 -7.47 -16.96 -30.62
N GLU A 46 -8.51 -16.15 -30.77
CA GLU A 46 -9.21 -15.90 -32.03
C GLU A 46 -8.70 -14.60 -32.69
N GLU A 47 -8.97 -14.45 -33.99
CA GLU A 47 -8.63 -13.27 -34.80
C GLU A 47 -9.59 -12.08 -34.56
N ARG A 48 -9.78 -11.73 -33.28
CA ARG A 48 -10.53 -10.54 -32.82
C ARG A 48 -9.77 -9.77 -31.74
N LEU A 49 -10.23 -8.54 -31.47
CA LEU A 49 -9.79 -7.78 -30.31
C LEU A 49 -10.28 -8.40 -28.99
N TYR A 50 -9.50 -8.15 -27.94
CA TYR A 50 -9.86 -8.43 -26.56
C TYR A 50 -9.62 -7.16 -25.74
N PRO A 51 -10.61 -6.65 -24.98
CA PRO A 51 -10.46 -5.41 -24.21
C PRO A 51 -9.38 -5.58 -23.14
N ALA A 52 -8.45 -4.63 -23.05
CA ALA A 52 -7.38 -4.68 -22.06
C ALA A 52 -7.96 -4.66 -20.63
N PRO A 53 -7.33 -5.36 -19.65
CA PRO A 53 -7.84 -5.39 -18.27
C PRO A 53 -7.83 -4.01 -17.60
N HIS A 54 -6.95 -3.11 -18.05
CA HIS A 54 -6.83 -1.74 -17.56
C HIS A 54 -6.80 -0.78 -18.76
N ARG A 55 -7.31 0.44 -18.59
CA ARG A 55 -7.28 1.45 -19.66
C ARG A 55 -5.84 1.91 -19.92
N PRO A 56 -5.40 2.04 -21.18
CA PRO A 56 -4.03 2.43 -21.51
C PRO A 56 -3.58 3.75 -20.88
N GLN A 57 -4.48 4.73 -20.78
CA GLN A 57 -4.24 6.05 -20.20
C GLN A 57 -3.90 5.98 -18.71
N ASP A 58 -4.65 5.17 -17.96
CA ASP A 58 -4.55 5.09 -16.51
C ASP A 58 -3.25 4.40 -16.09
N VAL A 59 -2.88 3.33 -16.83
CA VAL A 59 -1.58 2.66 -16.72
C VAL A 59 -0.43 3.60 -17.12
N MET A 60 -0.54 4.31 -18.25
CA MET A 60 0.46 5.30 -18.68
C MET A 60 0.66 6.42 -17.66
N HIS A 61 -0.39 6.86 -16.94
CA HIS A 61 -0.20 7.83 -15.87
C HIS A 61 0.49 7.21 -14.65
N CYS A 62 0.00 6.04 -14.20
CA CYS A 62 0.54 5.33 -13.04
C CYS A 62 2.05 5.08 -13.13
N VAL A 63 2.54 4.56 -14.26
CA VAL A 63 3.97 4.24 -14.43
C VAL A 63 4.86 5.46 -14.64
N ARG A 64 4.32 6.65 -14.88
CA ARG A 64 5.14 7.88 -14.94
C ARG A 64 5.50 8.40 -13.56
N TRP A 65 4.62 8.25 -12.57
CA TRP A 65 4.74 8.99 -11.32
C TRP A 65 5.27 8.21 -10.13
N MET A 66 4.95 6.91 -10.04
CA MET A 66 5.48 6.05 -8.99
C MET A 66 6.99 5.88 -9.15
N ASP A 67 7.72 5.70 -8.05
CA ASP A 67 9.13 5.29 -8.08
C ASP A 67 9.29 3.81 -8.49
N ASP A 68 10.53 3.39 -8.73
CA ASP A 68 10.81 2.02 -9.20
C ASP A 68 10.57 0.96 -8.12
N ASP A 69 10.57 1.30 -6.83
CA ASP A 69 10.35 0.36 -5.73
C ASP A 69 8.84 0.12 -5.50
N LEU A 70 8.02 1.17 -5.60
CA LEU A 70 6.55 1.07 -5.71
C LEU A 70 6.13 0.31 -6.98
N LEU A 71 6.69 0.65 -8.15
CA LEU A 71 6.35 -0.05 -9.39
C LEU A 71 6.81 -1.51 -9.38
N LYS A 72 7.98 -1.82 -8.81
CA LYS A 72 8.45 -3.21 -8.64
C LYS A 72 7.54 -4.01 -7.72
N HIS A 73 7.01 -3.39 -6.65
CA HIS A 73 6.01 -4.00 -5.78
C HIS A 73 4.68 -4.22 -6.52
N LEU A 74 4.17 -3.21 -7.23
CA LEU A 74 2.89 -3.26 -7.94
C LEU A 74 2.89 -4.17 -9.19
N THR A 75 4.03 -4.29 -9.90
CA THR A 75 4.11 -4.93 -11.23
C THR A 75 3.46 -6.31 -11.31
N PRO A 76 3.69 -7.27 -10.39
CA PRO A 76 3.09 -8.61 -10.49
C PRO A 76 1.56 -8.55 -10.55
N LYS A 77 0.93 -7.75 -9.67
CA LYS A 77 -0.52 -7.61 -9.60
C LYS A 77 -1.09 -6.80 -10.77
N LEU A 78 -0.34 -5.81 -11.27
CA LEU A 78 -0.74 -4.97 -12.41
C LEU A 78 -0.73 -5.73 -13.75
N ILE A 79 0.13 -6.74 -13.92
CA ILE A 79 0.20 -7.51 -15.17
C ILE A 79 -0.67 -8.77 -15.19
N GLU A 80 -1.21 -9.22 -14.05
CA GLU A 80 -2.11 -10.38 -13.98
C GLU A 80 -3.26 -10.26 -14.99
N PRO A 81 -3.62 -11.33 -15.74
CA PRO A 81 -3.09 -12.70 -15.68
C PRO A 81 -1.88 -12.96 -16.61
N GLN A 82 -1.27 -11.93 -17.21
CA GLN A 82 -0.20 -12.08 -18.20
C GLN A 82 1.14 -12.47 -17.55
N PRO A 83 1.97 -13.30 -18.23
CA PRO A 83 3.23 -13.80 -17.67
C PRO A 83 4.33 -12.75 -17.50
N ASN A 84 4.26 -11.65 -18.24
CA ASN A 84 5.33 -10.66 -18.29
C ASN A 84 4.83 -9.31 -18.84
N THR A 85 5.66 -8.29 -18.66
CA THR A 85 5.40 -6.91 -19.10
C THR A 85 5.28 -6.76 -20.62
N TYR A 86 5.82 -7.68 -21.43
CA TYR A 86 5.68 -7.65 -22.89
C TYR A 86 4.28 -8.06 -23.34
N ALA A 87 3.79 -9.25 -22.93
CA ALA A 87 2.44 -9.72 -23.23
C ALA A 87 1.37 -8.70 -22.77
N TYR A 88 1.51 -8.23 -21.52
CA TYR A 88 0.66 -7.18 -20.95
C TYR A 88 0.64 -5.89 -21.78
N THR A 89 1.80 -5.31 -22.07
CA THR A 89 1.84 -4.05 -22.83
C THR A 89 1.46 -4.22 -24.30
N LYS A 90 1.54 -5.43 -24.88
CA LYS A 90 0.94 -5.71 -26.19
C LYS A 90 -0.58 -5.67 -26.14
N SER A 91 -1.24 -6.38 -25.21
CA SER A 91 -2.71 -6.28 -25.05
C SER A 91 -3.17 -4.85 -24.73
N LEU A 92 -2.43 -4.12 -23.90
CA LEU A 92 -2.70 -2.71 -23.59
C LEU A 92 -2.58 -1.80 -24.82
N THR A 93 -1.67 -2.13 -25.74
CA THR A 93 -1.45 -1.31 -26.95
C THR A 93 -2.46 -1.63 -28.06
N GLU A 94 -2.97 -2.87 -28.15
CA GLU A 94 -4.11 -3.18 -29.03
C GLU A 94 -5.35 -2.34 -28.71
N ASP A 95 -5.68 -2.19 -27.41
CA ASP A 95 -6.79 -1.33 -26.96
C ASP A 95 -6.56 0.16 -27.26
N LEU A 96 -5.33 0.65 -27.05
CA LEU A 96 -4.95 2.01 -27.43
C LEU A 96 -5.08 2.27 -28.95
N VAL A 97 -4.77 1.26 -29.76
CA VAL A 97 -4.88 1.30 -31.23
C VAL A 97 -6.36 1.24 -31.66
N SER A 98 -7.21 0.44 -31.02
CA SER A 98 -8.63 0.37 -31.34
C SER A 98 -9.38 1.67 -31.05
N GLN A 99 -8.94 2.45 -30.06
CA GLN A 99 -9.43 3.82 -29.79
C GLN A 99 -9.18 4.83 -30.94
N HIS A 100 -8.50 4.43 -32.03
CA HIS A 100 -8.24 5.26 -33.21
C HIS A 100 -9.00 4.82 -34.47
N VAL A 101 -9.84 3.79 -34.38
CA VAL A 101 -10.70 3.31 -35.48
C VAL A 101 -11.58 4.45 -36.04
N GLY A 102 -11.78 4.45 -37.35
CA GLY A 102 -12.54 5.48 -38.07
C GLY A 102 -11.74 6.73 -38.46
N LYS A 103 -10.53 6.94 -37.93
CA LYS A 103 -9.64 8.05 -38.35
C LYS A 103 -8.85 7.75 -39.63
N PHE A 104 -8.46 6.49 -39.79
CA PHE A 104 -7.78 5.90 -40.95
C PHE A 104 -7.97 4.36 -40.88
N PRO A 105 -7.73 3.59 -41.97
CA PRO A 105 -7.79 2.13 -41.91
C PRO A 105 -6.71 1.57 -40.97
N ILE A 106 -7.08 0.62 -40.11
CA ILE A 106 -6.19 0.00 -39.12
C ILE A 106 -6.26 -1.52 -39.21
N ALA A 107 -5.11 -2.18 -39.13
CA ALA A 107 -5.00 -3.62 -38.90
C ALA A 107 -3.98 -3.94 -37.79
N ILE A 108 -4.16 -5.08 -37.13
CA ILE A 108 -3.27 -5.63 -36.11
C ILE A 108 -2.74 -6.98 -36.60
N ALA A 109 -1.41 -7.06 -36.77
CA ALA A 109 -0.70 -8.31 -37.00
C ALA A 109 -0.27 -8.90 -35.66
N ARG A 110 -0.66 -10.15 -35.38
CA ARG A 110 -0.24 -10.93 -34.21
C ARG A 110 0.62 -12.11 -34.65
N PRO A 111 1.95 -11.94 -34.79
CA PRO A 111 2.86 -13.08 -35.00
C PRO A 111 3.04 -13.88 -33.70
N SER A 112 3.27 -15.19 -33.83
CA SER A 112 3.64 -16.09 -32.73
C SER A 112 5.14 -15.95 -32.38
N ILE A 113 5.85 -17.03 -32.04
CA ILE A 113 7.26 -16.96 -31.68
C ILE A 113 8.09 -16.74 -32.95
N VAL A 114 8.41 -15.48 -33.24
CA VAL A 114 9.24 -15.11 -34.40
C VAL A 114 10.65 -15.70 -34.26
N SER A 115 11.12 -16.29 -35.34
CA SER A 115 12.40 -16.99 -35.45
C SER A 115 13.13 -16.62 -36.75
N ALA A 116 14.26 -17.25 -37.05
CA ALA A 116 15.10 -16.93 -38.20
C ALA A 116 14.36 -17.01 -39.55
N ALA A 117 14.90 -16.35 -40.57
CA ALA A 117 14.37 -16.39 -41.93
C ALA A 117 14.31 -17.83 -42.50
N HIS A 118 13.23 -18.17 -43.19
CA HIS A 118 13.14 -19.41 -43.96
C HIS A 118 13.95 -19.33 -45.26
N LYS A 119 13.81 -18.23 -46.01
CA LYS A 119 14.44 -17.94 -47.29
C LYS A 119 15.12 -16.57 -47.31
N GLU A 120 14.47 -15.51 -46.81
CA GLU A 120 14.85 -14.12 -47.09
C GLU A 120 15.12 -13.29 -45.82
N PRO A 121 16.12 -12.38 -45.81
CA PRO A 121 17.04 -12.08 -46.92
C PRO A 121 18.05 -13.20 -47.20
N LEU A 122 18.28 -14.10 -46.24
CA LEU A 122 19.09 -15.32 -46.40
C LEU A 122 18.50 -16.46 -45.53
N PRO A 123 18.55 -17.74 -45.95
CA PRO A 123 18.04 -18.85 -45.15
C PRO A 123 18.78 -18.98 -43.81
N GLY A 124 18.03 -18.94 -42.70
CA GLY A 124 18.57 -18.96 -41.34
C GLY A 124 19.04 -17.60 -40.80
N TRP A 125 18.81 -16.50 -41.52
CA TRP A 125 19.20 -15.16 -41.06
C TRP A 125 18.53 -14.79 -39.72
N VAL A 126 19.35 -14.36 -38.76
CA VAL A 126 18.95 -13.86 -37.44
C VAL A 126 20.12 -13.08 -36.83
N ASP A 127 19.85 -11.89 -36.28
CA ASP A 127 20.87 -10.97 -35.75
C ASP A 127 20.95 -10.91 -34.22
N ASN A 128 19.90 -11.38 -33.52
CA ASN A 128 19.71 -11.18 -32.09
C ASN A 128 19.42 -12.47 -31.31
N MET A 129 19.77 -12.47 -30.01
CA MET A 129 19.62 -13.62 -29.10
C MET A 129 18.25 -13.66 -28.37
N ASN A 130 17.21 -13.00 -28.87
CA ASN A 130 15.91 -13.02 -28.19
C ASN A 130 15.20 -14.37 -28.35
N GLY A 131 14.37 -14.72 -27.36
CA GLY A 131 13.49 -15.90 -27.38
C GLY A 131 14.21 -17.20 -27.78
N PRO A 132 13.76 -17.90 -28.85
CA PRO A 132 14.31 -19.20 -29.22
C PRO A 132 15.80 -19.15 -29.64
N THR A 133 16.29 -18.02 -30.18
CA THR A 133 17.69 -17.91 -30.60
C THR A 133 18.64 -17.96 -29.40
N GLY A 134 18.28 -17.28 -28.31
CA GLY A 134 19.05 -17.31 -27.07
C GLY A 134 19.05 -18.70 -26.42
N LEU A 135 17.93 -19.43 -26.50
CA LEU A 135 17.83 -20.80 -26.02
C LEU A 135 18.72 -21.75 -26.84
N LEU A 136 18.63 -21.67 -28.17
CA LEU A 136 19.42 -22.45 -29.14
C LEU A 136 20.92 -22.22 -28.96
N VAL A 137 21.36 -20.95 -28.91
CA VAL A 137 22.77 -20.59 -28.72
C VAL A 137 23.26 -20.99 -27.33
N GLY A 138 22.47 -20.75 -26.27
CA GLY A 138 22.85 -21.10 -24.90
C GLY A 138 22.96 -22.62 -24.68
N ALA A 139 22.06 -23.41 -25.26
CA ALA A 139 22.15 -24.87 -25.23
C ALA A 139 23.30 -25.39 -26.09
N GLY A 140 23.47 -24.87 -27.31
CA GLY A 140 24.56 -25.26 -28.22
C GLY A 140 25.96 -24.91 -27.73
N LYS A 141 26.10 -23.86 -26.90
CA LYS A 141 27.33 -23.49 -26.19
C LYS A 141 27.52 -24.22 -24.85
N GLY A 142 26.61 -25.14 -24.50
CA GLY A 142 26.64 -25.92 -23.26
C GLY A 142 26.37 -25.11 -21.99
N VAL A 143 25.95 -23.85 -22.11
CA VAL A 143 25.60 -22.97 -20.98
C VAL A 143 24.24 -23.37 -20.39
N ILE A 144 23.31 -23.85 -21.24
CA ILE A 144 22.02 -24.40 -20.84
C ILE A 144 22.09 -25.94 -20.91
N ARG A 145 22.09 -26.58 -19.73
CA ARG A 145 22.17 -28.03 -19.50
C ARG A 145 20.84 -28.64 -19.00
N THR A 146 19.93 -27.80 -18.49
CA THR A 146 18.57 -28.18 -18.10
C THR A 146 17.57 -27.05 -18.32
N MET A 147 16.31 -27.40 -18.57
CA MET A 147 15.18 -26.48 -18.64
C MET A 147 13.89 -27.22 -18.22
N HIS A 148 13.00 -26.52 -17.50
CA HIS A 148 11.64 -27.01 -17.25
C HIS A 148 10.76 -26.74 -18.48
N LEU A 149 10.35 -27.80 -19.17
CA LEU A 149 9.47 -27.76 -20.34
C LEU A 149 8.72 -29.09 -20.50
N ASN A 150 7.55 -29.03 -21.12
CA ASN A 150 6.88 -30.21 -21.66
C ASN A 150 7.32 -30.40 -23.11
N ASP A 151 7.92 -31.54 -23.41
CA ASP A 151 8.43 -31.89 -24.75
C ASP A 151 7.31 -32.19 -25.76
N SER A 152 6.13 -32.56 -25.26
CA SER A 152 4.98 -33.01 -26.03
C SER A 152 4.09 -31.85 -26.48
N TYR A 153 4.20 -30.68 -25.85
CA TYR A 153 3.42 -29.49 -26.22
C TYR A 153 3.95 -28.81 -27.50
N LEU A 154 3.02 -28.17 -28.22
CA LEU A 154 3.29 -27.41 -29.44
C LEU A 154 4.11 -26.14 -29.19
N ALA A 155 4.98 -25.86 -30.15
CA ALA A 155 5.82 -24.67 -30.23
C ALA A 155 5.39 -23.85 -31.45
N ASP A 156 4.47 -22.90 -31.27
CA ASP A 156 4.02 -22.04 -32.38
C ASP A 156 5.11 -21.03 -32.73
N ILE A 157 5.89 -21.37 -33.76
CA ILE A 157 7.09 -20.68 -34.21
C ILE A 157 6.86 -20.26 -35.67
N VAL A 158 7.07 -18.98 -35.97
CA VAL A 158 6.93 -18.43 -37.32
C VAL A 158 8.27 -17.85 -37.81
N PRO A 159 8.74 -18.18 -39.04
CA PRO A 159 9.89 -17.52 -39.65
C PRO A 159 9.66 -16.01 -39.86
N VAL A 160 10.67 -15.17 -39.60
CA VAL A 160 10.53 -13.70 -39.67
C VAL A 160 10.11 -13.18 -41.05
N ASP A 161 10.53 -13.83 -42.13
CA ASP A 161 10.14 -13.51 -43.50
C ASP A 161 8.66 -13.83 -43.77
N ILE A 162 8.18 -14.99 -43.33
CA ILE A 162 6.74 -15.34 -43.38
C ILE A 162 5.91 -14.35 -42.54
N ALA A 163 6.42 -13.92 -41.38
CA ALA A 163 5.77 -12.92 -40.54
C ALA A 163 5.71 -11.54 -41.21
N VAL A 164 6.79 -11.12 -41.90
CA VAL A 164 6.85 -9.87 -42.66
C VAL A 164 5.94 -9.90 -43.89
N ASN A 165 5.93 -11.01 -44.64
CA ASN A 165 5.02 -11.20 -45.78
C ASN A 165 3.55 -11.14 -45.33
N GLY A 166 3.20 -11.82 -44.24
CA GLY A 166 1.87 -11.70 -43.63
C GLY A 166 1.50 -10.27 -43.24
N CYS A 167 2.45 -9.49 -42.70
CA CYS A 167 2.26 -8.07 -42.41
C CYS A 167 2.00 -7.23 -43.68
N ILE A 168 2.76 -7.47 -44.75
CA ILE A 168 2.64 -6.75 -46.03
C ILE A 168 1.28 -7.04 -46.68
N LEU A 169 0.90 -8.31 -46.78
CA LEU A 169 -0.38 -8.73 -47.37
C LEU A 169 -1.58 -8.20 -46.57
N LEU A 170 -1.50 -8.25 -45.24
CA LEU A 170 -2.53 -7.69 -44.35
C LEU A 170 -2.69 -6.18 -44.52
N ALA A 171 -1.58 -5.44 -44.65
CA ALA A 171 -1.60 -4.00 -44.90
C ALA A 171 -2.22 -3.70 -46.28
N TYR A 172 -1.80 -4.39 -47.34
CA TYR A 172 -2.32 -4.26 -48.70
C TYR A 172 -3.83 -4.53 -48.78
N ILE A 173 -4.31 -5.66 -48.25
CA ILE A 173 -5.73 -6.03 -48.23
C ILE A 173 -6.56 -5.07 -47.36
N THR A 174 -5.97 -4.44 -46.35
CA THR A 174 -6.64 -3.41 -45.52
C THR A 174 -6.68 -2.03 -46.19
N ALA A 175 -5.65 -1.68 -46.96
CA ALA A 175 -5.63 -0.47 -47.79
C ALA A 175 -6.63 -0.57 -48.96
N ILE A 176 -6.88 -1.75 -49.52
CA ILE A 176 -7.86 -1.95 -50.60
C ILE A 176 -9.29 -2.05 -50.05
N GLU A 177 -9.56 -2.99 -49.14
CA GLU A 177 -10.93 -3.27 -48.70
C GLU A 177 -11.48 -2.25 -47.68
N LYS A 178 -10.63 -1.34 -47.17
CA LYS A 178 -10.93 -0.22 -46.25
C LYS A 178 -12.06 -0.53 -45.24
N PRO A 179 -11.86 -1.54 -44.36
CA PRO A 179 -12.90 -2.03 -43.47
C PRO A 179 -13.36 -0.96 -42.46
N LYS A 180 -14.65 -1.02 -42.08
CA LYS A 180 -15.21 -0.19 -41.01
C LYS A 180 -14.71 -0.59 -39.62
N GLU A 181 -14.39 -1.87 -39.46
CA GLU A 181 -13.87 -2.45 -38.23
C GLU A 181 -12.37 -2.77 -38.36
N ILE A 182 -11.67 -2.76 -37.23
CA ILE A 182 -10.24 -3.08 -37.16
C ILE A 182 -10.01 -4.56 -37.39
N ARG A 183 -9.13 -4.88 -38.33
CA ARG A 183 -8.74 -6.27 -38.61
C ARG A 183 -7.70 -6.74 -37.62
N VAL A 184 -7.83 -7.99 -37.20
CA VAL A 184 -6.85 -8.71 -36.41
C VAL A 184 -6.48 -9.97 -37.19
N CYS A 185 -5.20 -10.33 -37.19
CA CYS A 185 -4.67 -11.42 -37.99
C CYS A 185 -3.60 -12.17 -37.20
N ASN A 186 -3.79 -13.46 -36.95
CA ASN A 186 -2.88 -14.32 -36.22
C ASN A 186 -1.91 -14.98 -37.21
N ILE A 187 -0.71 -14.42 -37.34
CA ILE A 187 0.34 -14.91 -38.24
C ILE A 187 1.09 -16.03 -37.51
N THR A 188 0.47 -17.22 -37.50
CA THR A 188 0.85 -18.37 -36.66
C THR A 188 0.85 -19.68 -37.44
N GLN A 189 1.57 -20.69 -36.95
CA GLN A 189 1.67 -22.01 -37.59
C GLN A 189 0.62 -23.03 -37.08
N SER A 190 -0.17 -22.67 -36.07
CA SER A 190 -1.28 -23.46 -35.51
C SER A 190 -2.16 -24.08 -36.59
N GLY A 191 -2.54 -25.34 -36.39
CA GLY A 191 -3.35 -26.11 -37.34
C GLY A 191 -2.64 -26.50 -38.66
N ILE A 192 -1.51 -25.88 -39.02
CA ILE A 192 -0.88 -26.00 -40.35
C ILE A 192 0.26 -27.03 -40.36
N ASN A 193 1.37 -26.79 -39.67
CA ASN A 193 2.58 -27.64 -39.77
C ASN A 193 3.18 -27.99 -38.39
N PRO A 194 2.40 -28.62 -37.49
CA PRO A 194 2.69 -28.68 -36.05
C PRO A 194 4.09 -29.20 -35.68
N LEU A 195 4.76 -28.42 -34.83
CA LEU A 195 6.06 -28.71 -34.22
C LEU A 195 5.90 -28.75 -32.70
N THR A 196 6.42 -29.78 -32.05
CA THR A 196 6.48 -29.90 -30.57
C THR A 196 7.88 -29.52 -30.06
N TRP A 197 7.98 -29.05 -28.81
CA TRP A 197 9.26 -28.67 -28.21
C TRP A 197 10.32 -29.81 -28.23
N GLY A 198 9.92 -31.06 -28.00
CA GLY A 198 10.80 -32.23 -28.07
C GLY A 198 11.42 -32.43 -29.45
N ARG A 199 10.58 -32.54 -30.49
CA ARG A 199 11.01 -32.63 -31.91
C ARG A 199 11.95 -31.48 -32.29
N ALA A 200 11.67 -30.25 -31.85
CA ALA A 200 12.53 -29.10 -32.09
C ALA A 200 13.92 -29.25 -31.44
N LEU A 201 13.96 -29.71 -30.18
CA LEU A 201 15.21 -29.96 -29.44
C LEU A 201 16.03 -31.11 -30.04
N ASP A 202 15.40 -32.19 -30.49
CA ASP A 202 16.10 -33.34 -31.07
C ASP A 202 16.67 -33.05 -32.46
N MET A 203 15.93 -32.34 -33.32
CA MET A 203 16.51 -31.78 -34.55
C MET A 203 17.66 -30.80 -34.23
N GLY A 204 17.50 -29.99 -33.18
CA GLY A 204 18.54 -29.07 -32.73
C GLY A 204 19.84 -29.77 -32.29
N ARG A 205 19.72 -30.84 -31.49
CA ARG A 205 20.85 -31.66 -31.00
C ARG A 205 21.68 -32.25 -32.14
N VAL A 206 21.03 -32.78 -33.18
CA VAL A 206 21.72 -33.34 -34.36
C VAL A 206 22.47 -32.23 -35.11
N HIS A 207 21.80 -31.14 -35.44
CA HIS A 207 22.39 -30.07 -36.27
C HIS A 207 23.43 -29.22 -35.52
N VAL A 208 23.42 -29.17 -34.18
CA VAL A 208 24.49 -28.57 -33.35
C VAL A 208 25.79 -29.40 -33.36
N GLN A 209 25.75 -30.68 -33.70
CA GLN A 209 26.97 -31.48 -33.93
C GLN A 209 27.56 -31.22 -35.34
N GLU A 210 26.72 -30.89 -36.32
CA GLU A 210 27.19 -30.44 -37.62
C GLU A 210 27.78 -29.02 -37.55
N PHE A 211 27.10 -28.08 -36.86
CA PHE A 211 27.48 -26.68 -36.75
C PHE A 211 27.73 -26.22 -35.29
N PRO A 212 28.75 -26.77 -34.60
CA PRO A 212 29.09 -26.33 -33.25
C PRO A 212 29.60 -24.90 -33.23
N PHE A 213 29.34 -24.23 -32.10
CA PHE A 213 29.86 -22.92 -31.79
C PHE A 213 31.30 -22.99 -31.29
N SER A 214 32.08 -21.98 -31.63
CA SER A 214 33.53 -21.91 -31.42
C SER A 214 33.90 -21.54 -29.98
N VAL A 215 33.02 -20.81 -29.29
CA VAL A 215 33.07 -20.59 -27.84
C VAL A 215 32.01 -21.47 -27.19
N CYS A 216 32.42 -22.65 -26.73
CA CYS A 216 31.57 -23.63 -26.06
C CYS A 216 32.09 -23.81 -24.63
N LEU A 217 31.23 -23.59 -23.62
CA LEU A 217 31.62 -23.70 -22.19
C LEU A 217 31.62 -25.17 -21.73
N TRP A 218 30.68 -25.96 -22.25
CA TRP A 218 30.49 -27.36 -21.86
C TRP A 218 29.95 -28.18 -23.03
N TYR A 219 29.92 -29.51 -22.92
CA TYR A 219 29.29 -30.34 -23.96
C TYR A 219 27.76 -30.09 -24.00
N PRO A 220 27.13 -29.88 -25.19
CA PRO A 220 25.70 -29.58 -25.33
C PRO A 220 24.77 -30.80 -25.13
N GLY A 221 25.10 -31.68 -24.18
CA GLY A 221 24.29 -32.84 -23.76
C GLY A 221 23.15 -32.51 -22.80
N GLY A 222 22.57 -31.31 -22.88
CA GLY A 222 21.52 -30.85 -21.97
C GLY A 222 20.22 -31.67 -22.08
N SER A 223 19.48 -31.81 -20.98
CA SER A 223 18.22 -32.55 -20.95
C SER A 223 17.05 -31.73 -20.40
N PRO A 224 15.90 -31.68 -21.10
CA PRO A 224 14.68 -31.10 -20.56
C PRO A 224 14.16 -31.93 -19.38
N LYS A 225 13.29 -31.32 -18.57
CA LYS A 225 12.52 -31.97 -17.51
C LYS A 225 11.08 -31.44 -17.55
N SER A 226 10.11 -32.34 -17.58
CA SER A 226 8.69 -32.00 -17.43
C SER A 226 8.29 -31.76 -15.96
N SER A 227 9.04 -32.31 -15.01
CA SER A 227 8.86 -32.05 -13.58
C SER A 227 9.72 -30.87 -13.11
N ARG A 228 9.09 -29.87 -12.49
CA ARG A 228 9.77 -28.72 -11.86
C ARG A 228 10.79 -29.16 -10.81
N ILE A 229 10.51 -30.20 -10.02
CA ILE A 229 11.42 -30.70 -8.98
C ILE A 229 12.68 -31.29 -9.62
N GLN A 230 12.52 -32.11 -10.66
CA GLN A 230 13.65 -32.66 -11.41
C GLN A 230 14.47 -31.57 -12.10
N HIS A 231 13.81 -30.50 -12.60
CA HIS A 231 14.52 -29.34 -13.14
C HIS A 231 15.34 -28.62 -12.07
N LEU A 232 14.76 -28.33 -10.89
CA LEU A 232 15.46 -27.63 -9.81
C LEU A 232 16.69 -28.40 -9.29
N ILE A 233 16.58 -29.73 -9.16
CA ILE A 233 17.72 -30.60 -8.81
C ILE A 233 18.79 -30.51 -9.90
N ALA A 234 18.42 -30.71 -11.18
CA ALA A 234 19.37 -30.61 -12.28
C ALA A 234 19.98 -29.20 -12.44
N LEU A 235 19.24 -28.15 -12.09
CA LEU A 235 19.65 -26.74 -12.17
C LEU A 235 20.73 -26.43 -11.14
N PHE A 236 20.60 -26.95 -9.93
CA PHE A 236 21.64 -26.85 -8.91
C PHE A 236 22.93 -27.52 -9.39
N PHE A 237 22.88 -28.83 -9.71
CA PHE A 237 24.07 -29.62 -10.06
C PHE A 237 24.69 -29.28 -11.42
N THR A 238 23.91 -28.87 -12.43
CA THR A 238 24.44 -28.65 -13.81
C THR A 238 24.65 -27.18 -14.20
N HIS A 239 24.15 -26.21 -13.41
CA HIS A 239 24.43 -24.79 -13.63
C HIS A 239 25.12 -24.13 -12.43
N PHE A 240 24.47 -24.11 -11.26
CA PHE A 240 24.93 -23.26 -10.17
C PHE A 240 26.18 -23.80 -9.48
N LEU A 241 26.21 -25.08 -9.11
CA LEU A 241 27.32 -25.67 -8.37
C LEU A 241 28.67 -25.58 -9.13
N PRO A 242 28.75 -25.92 -10.45
CA PRO A 242 29.95 -25.65 -11.25
C PRO A 242 30.31 -24.16 -11.36
N ALA A 243 29.32 -23.25 -11.35
CA ALA A 243 29.57 -21.82 -11.45
C ALA A 243 30.13 -21.22 -10.15
N TYR A 244 29.65 -21.67 -8.99
CA TYR A 244 30.23 -21.30 -7.70
C TYR A 244 31.67 -21.82 -7.56
N PHE A 245 31.93 -23.05 -8.00
CA PHE A 245 33.29 -23.62 -8.05
C PHE A 245 34.24 -22.81 -8.96
N VAL A 246 33.81 -22.44 -10.18
CA VAL A 246 34.62 -21.60 -11.08
C VAL A 246 34.88 -20.20 -10.51
N ASP A 247 33.89 -19.57 -9.87
CA ASP A 247 34.10 -18.25 -9.25
C ASP A 247 34.98 -18.32 -7.99
N LEU A 248 34.93 -19.41 -7.22
CA LEU A 248 35.86 -19.68 -6.11
C LEU A 248 37.30 -19.80 -6.62
N LEU A 249 37.54 -20.58 -7.68
CA LEU A 249 38.85 -20.67 -8.32
C LEU A 249 39.33 -19.31 -8.86
N MET A 250 38.46 -18.51 -9.47
CA MET A 250 38.84 -17.15 -9.91
C MET A 250 39.22 -16.26 -8.72
N PHE A 251 38.45 -16.27 -7.63
CA PHE A 251 38.75 -15.52 -6.41
C PHE A 251 40.12 -15.90 -5.82
N LEU A 252 40.40 -17.20 -5.68
CA LEU A 252 41.69 -17.72 -5.19
C LEU A 252 42.87 -17.37 -6.12
N MET A 253 42.63 -17.22 -7.43
CA MET A 253 43.63 -16.73 -8.39
C MET A 253 43.78 -15.19 -8.41
N GLY A 254 43.13 -14.46 -7.50
CA GLY A 254 43.11 -12.98 -7.49
C GLY A 254 42.34 -12.37 -8.66
N LYS A 255 41.47 -13.14 -9.32
CA LYS A 255 40.71 -12.76 -10.52
C LYS A 255 39.24 -12.44 -10.20
N LYS A 256 38.64 -11.63 -11.06
CA LYS A 256 37.26 -11.15 -10.94
C LYS A 256 36.25 -12.28 -11.18
N THR A 257 35.38 -12.52 -10.20
CA THR A 257 34.26 -13.49 -10.29
C THR A 257 33.20 -13.06 -11.30
N PHE A 258 32.72 -14.00 -12.11
CA PHE A 258 31.80 -13.77 -13.23
C PHE A 258 30.81 -14.92 -13.52
N MET A 259 31.15 -16.18 -13.24
CA MET A 259 30.37 -17.35 -13.70
C MET A 259 29.02 -17.48 -12.99
N VAL A 260 28.94 -17.23 -11.67
CA VAL A 260 27.66 -17.18 -10.94
C VAL A 260 26.79 -16.03 -11.44
N LYS A 261 27.41 -14.91 -11.86
CA LYS A 261 26.69 -13.76 -12.44
C LYS A 261 26.17 -14.08 -13.84
N ILE A 262 26.84 -14.95 -14.60
CA ILE A 262 26.31 -15.52 -15.85
C ILE A 262 25.14 -16.45 -15.55
N GLN A 263 25.30 -17.46 -14.69
CA GLN A 263 24.22 -18.44 -14.47
C GLN A 263 22.96 -17.82 -13.84
N LYS A 264 23.10 -16.81 -12.96
CA LYS A 264 21.94 -16.05 -12.46
C LYS A 264 21.18 -15.31 -13.58
N ARG A 265 21.88 -14.80 -14.60
CA ARG A 265 21.26 -14.19 -15.80
C ARG A 265 20.61 -15.24 -16.71
N VAL A 266 21.26 -16.38 -16.92
CA VAL A 266 20.75 -17.50 -17.72
C VAL A 266 19.48 -18.08 -17.10
N ASN A 267 19.49 -18.36 -15.79
CA ASN A 267 18.32 -18.87 -15.07
C ASN A 267 17.13 -17.90 -15.13
N TYR A 268 17.34 -16.60 -14.92
CA TYR A 268 16.29 -15.60 -15.08
C TYR A 268 15.68 -15.60 -16.49
N GLY A 269 16.51 -15.76 -17.53
CA GLY A 269 16.04 -15.92 -18.91
C GLY A 269 15.21 -17.20 -19.11
N LEU A 270 15.64 -18.33 -18.52
CA LEU A 270 14.90 -19.59 -18.57
C LEU A 270 13.57 -19.50 -17.83
N GLU A 271 13.52 -18.88 -16.64
CA GLU A 271 12.29 -18.70 -15.85
C GLU A 271 11.22 -17.90 -16.59
N VAL A 272 11.60 -16.87 -17.35
CA VAL A 272 10.67 -16.12 -18.22
C VAL A 272 10.15 -16.98 -19.39
N LEU A 273 10.95 -17.92 -19.89
CA LEU A 273 10.54 -18.85 -20.95
C LEU A 273 9.71 -20.04 -20.45
N GLN A 274 9.89 -20.48 -19.20
CA GLN A 274 9.18 -21.63 -18.63
C GLN A 274 7.67 -21.55 -18.82
N TYR A 275 7.07 -20.37 -18.66
CA TYR A 275 5.63 -20.16 -18.85
C TYR A 275 5.16 -20.57 -20.25
N TYR A 276 5.96 -20.30 -21.29
CA TYR A 276 5.65 -20.61 -22.69
C TYR A 276 6.00 -22.05 -23.08
N THR A 277 6.89 -22.72 -22.33
CA THR A 277 7.33 -24.09 -22.61
C THR A 277 6.66 -25.14 -21.70
N THR A 278 5.81 -24.72 -20.75
CA THR A 278 5.01 -25.61 -19.87
C THR A 278 3.51 -25.39 -20.01
N LYS A 279 3.08 -24.76 -21.11
CA LYS A 279 1.68 -24.52 -21.50
C LYS A 279 1.55 -24.75 -23.01
N GLU A 280 0.32 -24.86 -23.47
CA GLU A 280 -0.05 -25.02 -24.87
C GLU A 280 -1.16 -24.02 -25.22
N TRP A 281 -1.17 -23.54 -26.46
CA TRP A 281 -2.14 -22.59 -26.99
C TRP A 281 -2.53 -22.99 -28.41
N TYR A 282 -3.78 -22.72 -28.75
CA TYR A 282 -4.28 -22.80 -30.12
C TYR A 282 -4.62 -21.40 -30.64
N PHE A 283 -4.06 -21.03 -31.80
CA PHE A 283 -4.35 -19.76 -32.45
C PHE A 283 -5.22 -20.02 -33.68
N THR A 284 -6.44 -19.47 -33.74
CA THR A 284 -7.18 -19.46 -35.01
C THR A 284 -6.43 -18.55 -35.99
N ASN A 285 -6.33 -18.95 -37.25
CA ASN A 285 -5.54 -18.23 -38.27
C ASN A 285 -6.21 -18.29 -39.65
N ASP A 286 -7.53 -18.52 -39.68
CA ASP A 286 -8.35 -18.64 -40.89
C ASP A 286 -8.25 -17.39 -41.77
N TYR A 287 -8.21 -16.19 -41.17
CA TYR A 287 -8.03 -14.95 -41.92
C TYR A 287 -6.61 -14.82 -42.47
N PHE A 288 -5.59 -15.16 -41.69
CA PHE A 288 -4.19 -15.24 -42.18
C PHE A 288 -4.05 -16.22 -43.36
N VAL A 289 -4.64 -17.41 -43.28
CA VAL A 289 -4.66 -18.38 -44.38
C VAL A 289 -5.39 -17.80 -45.61
N SER A 290 -6.51 -17.10 -45.42
CA SER A 290 -7.27 -16.48 -46.52
C SER A 290 -6.53 -15.40 -47.29
N LEU A 291 -5.48 -14.78 -46.74
CA LEU A 291 -4.74 -13.69 -47.42
C LEU A 291 -4.14 -14.14 -48.76
N ARG A 292 -3.72 -15.40 -48.88
CA ARG A 292 -3.15 -15.98 -50.11
C ARG A 292 -4.18 -16.15 -51.23
N GLU A 293 -5.46 -16.27 -50.87
CA GLU A 293 -6.59 -16.47 -51.77
C GLU A 293 -7.20 -15.13 -52.24
N LYS A 294 -6.75 -14.01 -51.66
CA LYS A 294 -7.15 -12.63 -51.97
C LYS A 294 -6.19 -11.87 -52.91
N ILE A 295 -5.11 -12.51 -53.36
CA ILE A 295 -4.04 -11.89 -54.14
C ILE A 295 -3.75 -12.67 -55.43
N SER A 296 -3.00 -12.10 -56.37
CA SER A 296 -2.61 -12.84 -57.56
C SER A 296 -1.63 -13.97 -57.21
N LYS A 297 -1.55 -14.99 -58.07
CA LYS A 297 -0.54 -16.05 -57.90
C LYS A 297 0.89 -15.47 -57.87
N GLN A 298 1.18 -14.46 -58.69
CA GLN A 298 2.49 -13.81 -58.72
C GLN A 298 2.82 -13.10 -57.41
N ASP A 299 1.84 -12.45 -56.79
CA ASP A 299 1.99 -11.82 -55.46
C ASP A 299 2.15 -12.88 -54.37
N ASN A 300 1.44 -14.01 -54.45
CA ASN A 300 1.59 -15.11 -53.49
C ASN A 300 2.94 -15.86 -53.61
N ASP A 301 3.44 -16.03 -54.84
CA ASP A 301 4.76 -16.63 -55.08
C ASP A 301 5.88 -15.68 -54.58
N THR A 302 5.63 -14.36 -54.57
CA THR A 302 6.54 -13.32 -54.06
C THR A 302 6.45 -13.19 -52.53
N PHE A 303 5.28 -12.85 -51.99
CA PHE A 303 5.01 -12.66 -50.56
C PHE A 303 4.52 -13.96 -49.90
N TYR A 304 5.27 -15.05 -50.10
CA TYR A 304 4.90 -16.38 -49.64
C TYR A 304 4.60 -16.44 -48.12
N THR A 305 3.48 -17.07 -47.77
CA THR A 305 3.05 -17.32 -46.38
C THR A 305 2.79 -18.79 -46.05
N ASP A 306 2.75 -19.69 -47.04
CA ASP A 306 2.34 -21.08 -46.84
C ASP A 306 3.39 -21.92 -46.09
N MET A 307 3.10 -22.20 -44.81
CA MET A 307 3.97 -22.96 -43.92
C MET A 307 3.88 -24.49 -44.11
N ASN A 308 2.95 -25.03 -44.91
CA ASN A 308 2.96 -26.47 -45.27
C ASN A 308 4.23 -26.85 -46.04
N LEU A 309 4.82 -25.89 -46.75
CA LEU A 309 6.06 -26.07 -47.53
C LEU A 309 7.33 -26.07 -46.67
N LEU A 310 7.23 -25.79 -45.36
CA LEU A 310 8.36 -25.67 -44.44
C LEU A 310 8.85 -27.04 -43.95
N ASN A 311 10.00 -27.49 -44.46
CA ASN A 311 10.69 -28.66 -43.89
C ASN A 311 11.44 -28.27 -42.60
N TRP A 312 10.89 -28.64 -41.44
CA TRP A 312 11.45 -28.28 -40.13
C TRP A 312 12.91 -28.69 -39.90
N SER A 313 13.35 -29.86 -40.36
CA SER A 313 14.74 -30.29 -40.15
C SER A 313 15.72 -29.45 -40.96
N LYS A 314 15.40 -29.17 -42.24
CA LYS A 314 16.18 -28.24 -43.09
C LYS A 314 16.17 -26.82 -42.52
N TYR A 315 15.03 -26.37 -41.98
CA TYR A 315 14.88 -25.06 -41.36
C TYR A 315 15.74 -24.92 -40.09
N ILE A 316 15.61 -25.83 -39.12
CA ILE A 316 16.40 -25.83 -37.88
C ILE A 316 17.91 -25.93 -38.17
N ARG A 317 18.32 -26.73 -39.15
CA ARG A 317 19.72 -26.79 -39.61
C ARG A 317 20.24 -25.43 -40.10
N ASN A 318 19.48 -24.76 -40.95
CA ASN A 318 19.84 -23.44 -41.47
C ASN A 318 19.84 -22.38 -40.35
N TYR A 319 18.87 -22.44 -39.44
CA TYR A 319 18.78 -21.56 -38.26
C TYR A 319 20.01 -21.72 -37.35
N ILE A 320 20.50 -22.93 -37.08
CA ILE A 320 21.73 -23.13 -36.29
C ILE A 320 22.96 -22.57 -37.03
N LYS A 321 23.10 -22.82 -38.34
CA LYS A 321 24.17 -22.22 -39.15
C LYS A 321 24.12 -20.69 -39.09
N GLY A 322 22.96 -20.08 -39.27
CA GLY A 322 22.78 -18.63 -39.27
C GLY A 322 22.89 -17.99 -37.88
N ALA A 323 22.48 -18.67 -36.81
CA ALA A 323 22.70 -18.23 -35.44
C ALA A 323 24.20 -18.22 -35.08
N ARG A 324 25.00 -19.11 -35.69
CA ARG A 324 26.46 -19.10 -35.61
C ARG A 324 27.08 -17.97 -36.46
N GLU A 325 26.66 -17.85 -37.71
CA GLU A 325 27.25 -16.93 -38.71
C GLU A 325 26.86 -15.47 -38.50
N TYR A 326 25.58 -15.17 -38.25
CA TYR A 326 25.04 -13.81 -38.21
C TYR A 326 24.84 -13.28 -36.78
N CYS A 327 24.30 -14.10 -35.87
CA CYS A 327 24.05 -13.69 -34.48
C CYS A 327 25.32 -13.79 -33.62
N CYS A 328 26.03 -14.93 -33.64
CA CYS A 328 27.30 -15.09 -32.92
C CYS A 328 28.51 -14.50 -33.67
N LYS A 329 28.36 -14.14 -34.95
CA LYS A 329 29.41 -13.56 -35.81
C LYS A 329 30.68 -14.42 -35.92
N GLU A 330 30.51 -15.75 -35.93
CA GLU A 330 31.63 -16.70 -35.99
C GLU A 330 31.97 -17.07 -37.44
N ASP A 331 33.18 -16.70 -37.87
CA ASP A 331 33.76 -17.02 -39.19
C ASP A 331 33.58 -18.52 -39.53
N PRO A 332 33.02 -18.88 -40.71
CA PRO A 332 32.93 -20.26 -41.18
C PRO A 332 34.23 -21.08 -41.07
N ALA A 333 35.40 -20.46 -41.24
CA ALA A 333 36.71 -21.12 -41.15
C ALA A 333 37.04 -21.70 -39.77
N THR A 334 36.39 -21.22 -38.69
CA THR A 334 36.60 -21.76 -37.32
C THR A 334 35.86 -23.08 -37.05
N LEU A 335 34.97 -23.53 -37.96
CA LEU A 335 34.16 -24.73 -37.79
C LEU A 335 34.96 -26.03 -37.50
N PRO A 336 36.13 -26.31 -38.12
CA PRO A 336 36.95 -27.47 -37.78
C PRO A 336 37.52 -27.42 -36.35
N GLN A 337 37.82 -26.22 -35.84
CA GLN A 337 38.27 -26.02 -34.47
C GLN A 337 37.12 -26.22 -33.47
N ALA A 338 35.94 -25.67 -33.76
CA ALA A 338 34.73 -25.86 -32.94
C ALA A 338 34.38 -27.35 -32.78
N ARG A 339 34.44 -28.13 -33.87
CA ARG A 339 34.24 -29.60 -33.84
C ARG A 339 35.29 -30.34 -33.00
N ARG A 340 36.56 -29.89 -33.00
CA ARG A 340 37.61 -30.44 -32.12
C ARG A 340 37.34 -30.13 -30.65
N LEU A 341 36.99 -28.88 -30.32
CA LEU A 341 36.66 -28.44 -28.96
C LEU A 341 35.45 -29.20 -28.40
N GLN A 342 34.37 -29.33 -29.19
CA GLN A 342 33.17 -30.08 -28.77
C GLN A 342 33.48 -31.54 -28.44
N LYS A 343 34.40 -32.18 -29.20
CA LYS A 343 34.88 -33.56 -28.91
C LYS A 343 35.75 -33.64 -27.65
N GLN A 344 36.52 -32.60 -27.32
CA GLN A 344 37.28 -32.53 -26.06
C GLN A 344 36.34 -32.34 -24.86
N LEU A 345 35.37 -31.42 -24.97
CA LEU A 345 34.38 -31.15 -23.93
C LEU A 345 33.49 -32.36 -23.62
N TYR A 346 33.21 -33.23 -24.61
CA TYR A 346 32.50 -34.50 -24.38
C TYR A 346 33.21 -35.41 -23.37
N TYR A 347 34.54 -35.51 -23.44
CA TYR A 347 35.32 -36.30 -22.48
C TYR A 347 35.49 -35.58 -21.13
N LEU A 348 35.55 -34.23 -21.12
CA LEU A 348 35.58 -33.44 -19.89
C LEU A 348 34.27 -33.55 -19.08
N ASP A 349 33.11 -33.56 -19.77
CA ASP A 349 31.78 -33.78 -19.20
C ASP A 349 31.66 -35.13 -18.47
N ARG A 350 32.49 -36.12 -18.86
CA ARG A 350 32.59 -37.43 -18.21
C ARG A 350 33.53 -37.45 -17.00
N ALA A 351 34.54 -36.59 -16.97
CA ALA A 351 35.49 -36.51 -15.85
C ALA A 351 34.95 -35.71 -14.66
N VAL A 352 34.27 -34.58 -14.90
CA VAL A 352 33.88 -33.66 -13.82
C VAL A 352 32.67 -34.14 -13.00
N GLN A 353 31.93 -35.16 -13.46
CA GLN A 353 30.95 -35.89 -12.65
C GLN A 353 31.57 -36.65 -11.45
N PHE A 354 32.90 -36.63 -11.31
CA PHE A 354 33.66 -37.35 -10.28
C PHE A 354 34.20 -36.45 -9.15
N MET A 355 34.09 -35.12 -9.26
CA MET A 355 34.78 -34.15 -8.38
C MET A 355 33.84 -33.17 -7.65
N ASP A 356 32.59 -33.59 -7.40
CA ASP A 356 31.55 -32.73 -6.81
C ASP A 356 31.60 -32.71 -5.27
N GLY A 357 32.73 -32.25 -4.71
CA GLY A 357 32.95 -32.19 -3.26
C GLY A 357 34.04 -31.19 -2.84
N TRP A 358 33.90 -30.68 -1.59
CA TRP A 358 34.82 -29.78 -0.86
C TRP A 358 34.72 -28.25 -1.10
N LEU A 359 33.62 -27.67 -0.57
CA LEU A 359 33.59 -26.58 0.46
C LEU A 359 33.91 -25.10 0.12
N GLU A 360 33.66 -24.21 1.11
CA GLU A 360 33.31 -22.76 1.00
C GLU A 360 34.18 -21.81 1.91
N GLY A 361 34.10 -20.46 1.74
CA GLY A 361 34.71 -19.43 2.63
C GLY A 361 34.49 -17.92 2.26
N LEU A 362 34.60 -16.95 3.22
CA LEU A 362 34.20 -15.49 3.17
C LEU A 362 35.33 -14.52 3.69
N MET A 363 35.41 -13.16 3.59
CA MET A 363 34.54 -11.92 3.55
C MET A 363 33.97 -11.43 4.92
N ASP A 364 33.86 -10.13 5.31
CA ASP A 364 34.04 -8.74 4.75
C ASP A 364 34.50 -7.74 5.92
N MET A 365 34.53 -6.38 6.01
CA MET A 365 34.05 -5.15 5.29
C MET A 365 35.05 -3.93 5.49
N PHE A 366 34.85 -2.62 5.87
CA PHE A 366 33.75 -1.71 6.38
C PHE A 366 34.04 -0.15 6.16
N LEU A 367 33.53 0.81 6.99
CA LEU A 367 33.46 2.32 6.78
C LEU A 367 33.62 3.17 8.12
N LEU A 368 33.51 4.52 8.33
CA LEU A 368 33.10 5.80 7.62
C LEU A 368 33.67 7.13 8.32
N SER A 369 33.02 8.33 8.27
CA SER A 369 33.46 9.71 8.74
C SER A 369 32.32 10.66 9.29
N GLY A 370 32.48 12.00 9.55
CA GLY A 370 31.39 12.90 10.08
C GLY A 370 31.58 14.47 10.33
N ILE A 371 30.71 15.09 11.19
CA ILE A 371 30.64 16.45 11.90
C ILE A 371 29.75 17.68 11.32
N PRO A 372 29.58 18.96 11.87
CA PRO A 372 28.29 19.58 12.40
C PRO A 372 27.75 21.01 11.90
N ARG A 373 26.99 21.81 12.74
CA ARG A 373 26.17 23.07 12.46
C ARG A 373 26.06 24.16 13.62
N PRO A 374 25.44 25.36 13.40
CA PRO A 374 24.79 26.28 14.42
C PRO A 374 23.40 26.98 14.04
N ASP A 375 22.77 27.82 14.94
CA ASP A 375 21.39 28.46 14.92
C ASP A 375 21.37 30.03 15.21
N GLU A 376 20.36 30.89 15.58
CA GLU A 376 18.94 30.93 16.15
C GLU A 376 18.21 32.34 16.00
N TYR A 377 17.09 32.66 16.71
CA TYR A 377 16.37 33.97 17.03
C TYR A 377 15.02 34.46 16.36
N LYS A 378 14.40 35.57 16.86
CA LYS A 378 12.90 35.86 17.01
C LYS A 378 12.39 37.32 16.72
N ILE A 379 11.03 37.56 16.65
CA ILE A 379 10.21 38.72 17.22
C ILE A 379 8.67 38.64 16.87
N ASN A 380 7.77 39.46 17.50
CA ASN A 380 6.26 39.43 17.41
C ASN A 380 5.63 40.36 16.31
N ASN A 381 4.37 40.91 16.26
CA ASN A 381 3.12 41.17 17.07
C ASN A 381 1.95 41.53 16.04
N MET A 382 0.67 41.99 16.24
CA MET A 382 -0.48 41.97 17.21
C MET A 382 -1.75 42.60 16.50
N GLN A 383 -3.03 42.45 16.96
CA GLN A 383 -4.27 42.64 16.13
C GLN A 383 -5.59 43.13 16.86
N PRO A 384 -6.73 43.41 16.16
CA PRO A 384 -8.07 43.76 16.73
C PRO A 384 -8.86 42.59 17.36
N SER A 385 -10.13 42.76 17.78
CA SER A 385 -10.89 41.76 18.57
C SER A 385 -11.60 40.64 17.77
N VAL A 386 -11.85 39.51 18.44
CA VAL A 386 -12.40 38.26 17.91
C VAL A 386 -13.92 38.31 17.76
N ALA A 387 -14.64 38.74 18.80
CA ALA A 387 -16.10 38.71 18.78
C ALA A 387 -16.70 39.70 17.76
N GLU A 388 -16.04 40.85 17.56
CA GLU A 388 -16.40 41.82 16.53
C GLU A 388 -16.17 41.25 15.13
N PHE A 389 -15.04 40.56 14.89
CA PHE A 389 -14.75 39.93 13.60
C PHE A 389 -15.84 38.96 13.12
N TYR A 390 -16.47 38.19 14.03
CA TYR A 390 -17.56 37.28 13.68
C TYR A 390 -18.93 37.95 13.50
N THR A 391 -19.05 39.25 13.74
CA THR A 391 -20.34 39.96 13.66
C THR A 391 -20.78 40.16 12.20
N GLY A 392 -22.06 39.88 11.91
CA GLY A 392 -22.65 39.91 10.56
C GLY A 392 -22.25 38.76 9.65
N LYS A 393 -21.22 37.98 10.00
CA LYS A 393 -20.68 36.89 9.16
C LYS A 393 -21.66 35.72 9.03
N ASN A 394 -21.54 34.98 7.93
CA ASN A 394 -22.14 33.66 7.77
C ASN A 394 -21.05 32.57 7.68
N ILE A 395 -21.26 31.45 8.35
CA ILE A 395 -20.24 30.40 8.53
C ILE A 395 -20.74 29.06 7.98
N LEU A 396 -19.97 28.37 7.16
CA LEU A 396 -20.23 26.98 6.75
C LEU A 396 -19.38 26.00 7.57
N ILE A 397 -20.02 25.02 8.21
CA ILE A 397 -19.35 24.00 9.01
C ILE A 397 -19.65 22.61 8.46
N THR A 398 -18.62 21.96 7.94
CA THR A 398 -18.67 20.53 7.56
C THR A 398 -18.18 19.68 8.72
N GLY A 399 -18.81 18.53 8.96
CA GLY A 399 -18.46 17.68 10.11
C GLY A 399 -18.94 18.21 11.48
N SER A 400 -19.88 19.18 11.49
CA SER A 400 -20.52 19.77 12.67
C SER A 400 -21.14 18.76 13.67
N THR A 401 -21.44 17.54 13.21
CA THR A 401 -21.95 16.43 14.03
C THR A 401 -20.84 15.51 14.60
N GLY A 402 -19.59 15.72 14.20
CA GLY A 402 -18.40 15.10 14.80
C GLY A 402 -18.11 15.62 16.21
N PHE A 403 -17.06 15.13 16.87
CA PHE A 403 -16.81 15.48 18.28
C PHE A 403 -16.44 16.96 18.45
N VAL A 404 -15.37 17.43 17.79
CA VAL A 404 -14.96 18.85 17.75
C VAL A 404 -16.07 19.73 17.16
N GLY A 405 -16.73 19.25 16.09
CA GLY A 405 -17.77 20.00 15.38
C GLY A 405 -18.93 20.46 16.26
N LYS A 406 -19.37 19.67 17.25
CA LYS A 406 -20.45 20.08 18.17
C LYS A 406 -20.01 21.23 19.06
N VAL A 407 -18.83 21.14 19.63
CA VAL A 407 -18.27 22.15 20.55
C VAL A 407 -17.95 23.45 19.81
N LEU A 408 -17.49 23.36 18.56
CA LEU A 408 -17.32 24.52 17.68
C LEU A 408 -18.66 25.24 17.39
N VAL A 409 -19.73 24.51 17.06
CA VAL A 409 -21.06 25.11 16.86
C VAL A 409 -21.59 25.71 18.17
N GLU A 410 -21.46 25.03 19.29
CA GLU A 410 -21.86 25.53 20.62
C GLU A 410 -21.12 26.83 20.98
N LYS A 411 -19.79 26.84 20.81
CA LYS A 411 -18.95 27.99 21.14
C LYS A 411 -19.25 29.20 20.27
N LEU A 412 -19.44 29.00 18.96
CA LEU A 412 -19.83 30.07 18.03
C LEU A 412 -21.22 30.64 18.39
N LEU A 413 -22.21 29.79 18.67
CA LEU A 413 -23.54 30.25 19.09
C LEU A 413 -23.51 31.04 20.41
N ARG A 414 -22.68 30.62 21.38
CA ARG A 414 -22.62 31.19 22.73
C ARG A 414 -21.74 32.43 22.85
N SER A 415 -20.58 32.46 22.19
CA SER A 415 -19.56 33.51 22.35
C SER A 415 -19.45 34.47 21.15
N CYS A 416 -20.07 34.16 20.00
CA CYS A 416 -20.08 35.04 18.82
C CYS A 416 -21.51 35.47 18.50
N GLY A 417 -22.16 36.14 19.46
CA GLY A 417 -23.56 36.57 19.40
C GLY A 417 -23.95 37.44 18.19
N GLY A 418 -22.97 38.07 17.52
CA GLY A 418 -23.17 38.84 16.29
C GLY A 418 -23.27 38.04 14.99
N ILE A 419 -23.03 36.72 14.98
CA ILE A 419 -23.14 35.88 13.76
C ILE A 419 -24.56 35.93 13.18
N ASN A 420 -24.69 36.02 11.85
CA ASN A 420 -25.97 36.03 11.15
C ASN A 420 -26.53 34.60 10.92
N LYS A 421 -25.80 33.75 10.18
CA LYS A 421 -26.16 32.34 9.92
C LYS A 421 -24.97 31.41 10.14
N ILE A 422 -25.25 30.18 10.59
CA ILE A 422 -24.33 29.04 10.56
C ILE A 422 -24.95 27.95 9.70
N TYR A 423 -24.40 27.73 8.51
CA TYR A 423 -24.76 26.66 7.59
C TYR A 423 -24.12 25.34 8.04
N LEU A 424 -24.92 24.29 8.17
CA LEU A 424 -24.47 22.97 8.62
C LEU A 424 -24.64 21.94 7.51
N LEU A 425 -23.53 21.55 6.87
CA LEU A 425 -23.54 20.50 5.84
C LEU A 425 -23.77 19.13 6.49
N LEU A 426 -24.99 18.60 6.36
CA LEU A 426 -25.41 17.33 6.94
C LEU A 426 -25.89 16.36 5.86
N ARG A 427 -25.11 15.29 5.67
CA ARG A 427 -25.52 14.13 4.87
C ARG A 427 -26.70 13.36 5.47
N GLN A 428 -27.48 12.72 4.62
CA GLN A 428 -28.43 11.70 5.05
C GLN A 428 -27.68 10.50 5.66
N LYS A 429 -28.36 9.67 6.46
CA LYS A 429 -27.89 8.33 6.84
C LYS A 429 -28.98 7.31 6.51
N LYS A 430 -28.61 6.04 6.36
CA LYS A 430 -29.58 4.95 6.18
C LYS A 430 -30.60 4.94 7.32
N GLY A 431 -31.83 5.38 7.03
CA GLY A 431 -32.93 5.49 7.99
C GLY A 431 -32.97 6.76 8.85
N VAL A 432 -32.16 7.79 8.59
CA VAL A 432 -32.20 9.08 9.32
C VAL A 432 -32.00 10.25 8.35
N SER A 433 -32.97 11.18 8.31
CA SER A 433 -32.96 12.38 7.48
C SER A 433 -31.92 13.41 7.95
N SER A 434 -31.54 14.37 7.10
CA SER A 434 -30.61 15.43 7.49
C SER A 434 -31.23 16.39 8.53
N GLU A 435 -32.54 16.54 8.47
CA GLU A 435 -33.39 17.30 9.39
C GLU A 435 -33.43 16.63 10.77
N ASP A 436 -33.60 15.31 10.82
CA ASP A 436 -33.55 14.56 12.08
C ASP A 436 -32.15 14.55 12.67
N ARG A 437 -31.10 14.53 11.84
CA ARG A 437 -29.72 14.71 12.31
C ARG A 437 -29.44 16.10 12.88
N LEU A 438 -30.13 17.14 12.40
CA LEU A 438 -30.09 18.47 13.01
C LEU A 438 -30.85 18.49 14.35
N LYS A 439 -32.01 17.82 14.45
CA LYS A 439 -32.72 17.63 15.73
C LYS A 439 -31.86 16.85 16.73
N GLU A 440 -31.20 15.77 16.32
CA GLU A 440 -30.23 15.02 17.14
C GLU A 440 -29.08 15.91 17.64
N LEU A 441 -28.58 16.81 16.80
CA LEU A 441 -27.52 17.76 17.15
C LEU A 441 -27.98 18.72 18.24
N CYS A 442 -29.09 19.44 18.03
CA CYS A 442 -29.63 20.42 18.98
C CYS A 442 -30.13 19.78 20.29
N ASN A 443 -30.53 18.50 20.26
CA ASN A 443 -30.92 17.72 21.44
C ASN A 443 -29.73 17.09 22.19
N ASN A 444 -28.51 17.12 21.64
CA ASN A 444 -27.33 16.61 22.32
C ASN A 444 -27.06 17.38 23.63
N LYS A 445 -26.48 16.70 24.64
CA LYS A 445 -26.10 17.29 25.93
C LYS A 445 -25.11 18.45 25.80
N CYS A 446 -24.29 18.48 24.75
CA CYS A 446 -23.43 19.62 24.39
C CYS A 446 -24.20 20.95 24.40
N PHE A 447 -25.44 20.94 23.90
CA PHE A 447 -26.26 22.13 23.68
C PHE A 447 -27.24 22.44 24.83
N GLU A 448 -27.16 21.71 25.95
CA GLU A 448 -28.12 21.83 27.05
C GLU A 448 -28.14 23.21 27.72
N ASN A 449 -26.96 23.82 27.90
CA ASN A 449 -26.85 25.18 28.44
C ASN A 449 -27.53 26.21 27.53
N LEU A 450 -27.24 26.19 26.22
CA LEU A 450 -27.88 27.07 25.24
C LEU A 450 -29.39 26.84 25.17
N ARG A 451 -29.83 25.58 25.02
CA ARG A 451 -31.25 25.22 24.92
C ARG A 451 -32.08 25.63 26.15
N THR A 452 -31.44 25.80 27.31
CA THR A 452 -32.10 26.20 28.56
C THR A 452 -32.04 27.71 28.81
N LYS A 453 -31.00 28.41 28.35
CA LYS A 453 -30.75 29.83 28.66
C LYS A 453 -31.00 30.80 27.50
N GLN A 454 -30.80 30.32 26.27
CA GLN A 454 -30.75 31.09 25.02
C GLN A 454 -31.30 30.25 23.85
N PRO A 455 -32.56 29.75 23.91
CA PRO A 455 -33.12 28.88 22.86
C PRO A 455 -33.26 29.58 21.49
N GLU A 456 -33.23 30.91 21.44
CA GLU A 456 -33.32 31.70 20.22
C GLU A 456 -32.09 31.62 19.31
N VAL A 457 -30.89 31.32 19.84
CA VAL A 457 -29.67 31.27 19.00
C VAL A 457 -29.69 30.11 17.99
N PHE A 458 -30.49 29.06 18.24
CA PHE A 458 -30.66 27.96 17.29
C PHE A 458 -31.32 28.40 15.97
N ASN A 459 -32.04 29.53 15.95
CA ASN A 459 -32.60 30.10 14.72
C ASN A 459 -31.53 30.54 13.71
N LYS A 460 -30.27 30.66 14.14
CA LYS A 460 -29.11 30.94 13.27
C LYS A 460 -28.63 29.70 12.51
N LEU A 461 -29.02 28.49 12.92
CA LEU A 461 -28.59 27.25 12.28
C LEU A 461 -29.43 26.99 11.03
N LYS A 462 -28.83 27.13 9.84
CA LYS A 462 -29.44 26.68 8.59
C LYS A 462 -28.92 25.30 8.21
N LEU A 463 -29.83 24.36 8.00
CA LEU A 463 -29.52 23.07 7.41
C LEU A 463 -29.05 23.25 5.97
N VAL A 464 -28.02 22.51 5.58
CA VAL A 464 -27.65 22.29 4.18
C VAL A 464 -27.54 20.78 3.97
N PRO A 465 -28.48 20.13 3.25
CA PRO A 465 -28.37 18.73 2.88
C PRO A 465 -27.20 18.52 1.90
N GLY A 466 -26.39 17.48 2.12
CA GLY A 466 -25.29 17.09 1.21
C GLY A 466 -24.19 16.26 1.89
N ASP A 467 -23.40 15.53 1.10
CA ASP A 467 -22.23 14.75 1.56
C ASP A 467 -20.97 15.15 0.78
N ILE A 468 -19.83 15.23 1.47
CA ILE A 468 -18.53 15.43 0.84
C ILE A 468 -18.09 14.24 -0.03
N LEU A 469 -18.72 13.08 0.16
CA LEU A 469 -18.54 11.89 -0.67
C LEU A 469 -19.26 11.95 -2.02
N GLU A 470 -20.25 12.84 -2.18
CA GLU A 470 -20.97 13.03 -3.44
C GLU A 470 -20.30 14.11 -4.30
N ASP A 471 -20.39 13.98 -5.63
CA ASP A 471 -19.97 15.06 -6.53
C ASP A 471 -20.83 16.30 -6.32
N GLU A 472 -20.26 17.47 -6.60
CA GLU A 472 -20.91 18.77 -6.36
C GLU A 472 -21.34 19.00 -4.88
N LEU A 473 -20.85 18.16 -3.95
CA LEU A 473 -21.23 18.03 -2.54
C LEU A 473 -22.67 17.56 -2.28
N GLY A 474 -23.37 17.05 -3.30
CA GLY A 474 -24.79 16.68 -3.21
C GLY A 474 -25.74 17.87 -2.98
N LEU A 475 -25.27 19.10 -3.24
CA LEU A 475 -26.00 20.34 -2.95
C LEU A 475 -27.15 20.59 -3.93
N SER A 476 -28.23 21.20 -3.42
CA SER A 476 -29.21 21.86 -4.28
C SER A 476 -28.62 23.10 -4.96
N ASN A 477 -29.15 23.49 -6.12
CA ASN A 477 -28.74 24.73 -6.80
C ASN A 477 -28.98 25.98 -5.93
N ASP A 478 -30.03 25.96 -5.10
CA ASP A 478 -30.42 27.08 -4.26
C ASP A 478 -29.50 27.21 -3.03
N ASP A 479 -29.17 26.08 -2.38
CA ASP A 479 -28.20 26.06 -1.27
C ASP A 479 -26.78 26.41 -1.76
N ARG A 480 -26.40 25.94 -2.95
CA ARG A 480 -25.15 26.34 -3.60
C ARG A 480 -25.09 27.86 -3.80
N GLN A 481 -26.13 28.46 -4.39
CA GLN A 481 -26.16 29.92 -4.61
C GLN A 481 -26.22 30.73 -3.30
N GLU A 482 -26.95 30.26 -2.29
CA GLU A 482 -26.95 30.84 -0.94
C GLU A 482 -25.53 30.85 -0.36
N LEU A 483 -24.81 29.72 -0.43
CA LEU A 483 -23.44 29.62 0.08
C LEU A 483 -22.46 30.49 -0.70
N GLN A 484 -22.53 30.50 -2.04
CA GLN A 484 -21.65 31.29 -2.91
C GLN A 484 -21.75 32.80 -2.62
N LYS A 485 -22.97 33.33 -2.47
CA LYS A 485 -23.22 34.75 -2.25
C LYS A 485 -22.95 35.20 -0.80
N ASN A 486 -23.32 34.37 0.18
CA ASN A 486 -23.42 34.82 1.57
C ASN A 486 -22.33 34.28 2.51
N CYS A 487 -21.64 33.17 2.19
CA CYS A 487 -20.69 32.57 3.14
C CYS A 487 -19.40 33.40 3.26
N ASN A 488 -18.90 33.54 4.49
CA ASN A 488 -17.66 34.29 4.78
C ASN A 488 -16.55 33.42 5.39
N ILE A 489 -16.91 32.34 6.10
CA ILE A 489 -15.94 31.50 6.82
C ILE A 489 -16.29 30.02 6.63
N ILE A 490 -15.31 29.19 6.30
CA ILE A 490 -15.47 27.73 6.23
C ILE A 490 -14.65 27.06 7.34
N PHE A 491 -15.32 26.22 8.14
CA PHE A 491 -14.65 25.23 8.99
C PHE A 491 -14.80 23.83 8.38
N HIS A 492 -13.69 23.30 7.88
CA HIS A 492 -13.64 21.97 7.28
C HIS A 492 -13.13 20.92 8.28
N SER A 493 -14.08 20.37 9.05
CA SER A 493 -13.85 19.35 10.10
C SER A 493 -14.37 17.95 9.74
N ALA A 494 -14.84 17.73 8.52
CA ALA A 494 -15.33 16.42 8.08
C ALA A 494 -14.15 15.46 7.77
N ALA A 495 -14.07 14.36 8.51
CA ALA A 495 -13.10 13.27 8.35
C ALA A 495 -13.64 11.99 9.02
N CYS A 496 -13.02 10.83 8.75
CA CYS A 496 -13.14 9.68 9.65
C CYS A 496 -12.03 9.72 10.69
N VAL A 497 -12.27 9.13 11.87
CA VAL A 497 -11.22 8.91 12.88
C VAL A 497 -11.24 7.42 13.25
N ARG A 498 -11.06 6.61 12.21
CA ARG A 498 -11.02 5.14 12.24
C ARG A 498 -9.75 4.70 11.52
N PHE A 499 -8.78 4.24 12.29
CA PHE A 499 -7.44 3.88 11.80
C PHE A 499 -7.39 2.48 11.14
N ASP A 500 -8.56 1.83 11.00
CA ASP A 500 -8.82 0.50 10.43
C ASP A 500 -9.54 0.55 9.06
N GLN A 501 -9.67 1.74 8.47
CA GLN A 501 -10.30 1.93 7.15
C GLN A 501 -9.35 1.69 5.99
N LYS A 502 -9.88 1.15 4.88
CA LYS A 502 -9.17 0.98 3.60
C LYS A 502 -8.69 2.33 3.04
N LEU A 503 -7.57 2.31 2.34
CA LEU A 503 -7.03 3.46 1.59
C LEU A 503 -8.10 4.16 0.72
N LYS A 504 -8.89 3.40 -0.04
CA LYS A 504 -9.93 3.95 -0.95
C LYS A 504 -10.97 4.78 -0.20
N ASP A 505 -11.43 4.32 0.95
CA ASP A 505 -12.44 5.00 1.77
C ASP A 505 -11.88 6.27 2.43
N GLU A 506 -10.66 6.22 2.98
CA GLU A 506 -10.02 7.39 3.59
C GLU A 506 -9.57 8.43 2.56
N VAL A 507 -9.08 8.03 1.37
CA VAL A 507 -8.74 8.98 0.29
C VAL A 507 -9.99 9.67 -0.21
N ASN A 508 -11.08 8.92 -0.48
CA ASN A 508 -12.34 9.50 -0.92
C ASN A 508 -12.94 10.47 0.10
N LEU A 509 -12.84 10.17 1.40
CA LEU A 509 -13.39 11.04 2.45
C LEU A 509 -12.48 12.21 2.80
N ASN A 510 -11.21 11.94 3.13
CA ASN A 510 -10.30 12.94 3.67
C ASN A 510 -9.59 13.76 2.59
N THR A 511 -9.46 13.26 1.35
CA THR A 511 -8.73 13.95 0.26
C THR A 511 -9.69 14.38 -0.86
N THR A 512 -10.45 13.47 -1.48
CA THR A 512 -11.43 13.82 -2.53
C THR A 512 -12.60 14.64 -1.98
N GLY A 513 -13.07 14.32 -0.77
CA GLY A 513 -14.05 15.13 -0.06
C GLY A 513 -13.54 16.53 0.29
N THR A 514 -12.25 16.65 0.64
CA THR A 514 -11.60 17.96 0.84
C THR A 514 -11.51 18.75 -0.46
N LEU A 515 -11.15 18.11 -1.58
CA LEU A 515 -11.13 18.74 -2.91
C LEU A 515 -12.47 19.40 -3.24
N ARG A 516 -13.58 18.69 -3.07
CA ARG A 516 -14.93 19.21 -3.39
C ARG A 516 -15.33 20.40 -2.51
N VAL A 517 -14.88 20.44 -1.24
CA VAL A 517 -15.11 21.59 -0.34
C VAL A 517 -14.21 22.78 -0.72
N LEU A 518 -13.00 22.55 -1.24
CA LEU A 518 -12.11 23.59 -1.77
C LEU A 518 -12.63 24.17 -3.11
N GLU A 519 -13.17 23.33 -4.00
CA GLU A 519 -13.81 23.80 -5.25
C GLU A 519 -15.09 24.61 -4.97
N LEU A 520 -15.93 24.22 -3.99
CA LEU A 520 -17.02 25.08 -3.53
C LEU A 520 -16.47 26.42 -3.00
N ALA A 521 -15.46 26.37 -2.13
CA ALA A 521 -14.86 27.56 -1.51
C ALA A 521 -14.35 28.58 -2.54
N LYS A 522 -13.74 28.11 -3.64
CA LYS A 522 -13.29 28.93 -4.77
C LYS A 522 -14.42 29.71 -5.47
N THR A 523 -15.68 29.28 -5.31
CA THR A 523 -16.86 29.95 -5.90
C THR A 523 -17.57 30.91 -4.94
N ILE A 524 -17.05 31.14 -3.72
CA ILE A 524 -17.67 32.01 -2.72
C ILE A 524 -17.13 33.45 -2.86
N GLU A 525 -18.04 34.40 -3.06
CA GLU A 525 -17.72 35.79 -3.43
C GLU A 525 -16.95 36.56 -2.33
N ASN A 526 -17.19 36.23 -1.06
CA ASN A 526 -16.73 37.00 0.10
C ASN A 526 -16.08 36.11 1.19
N LEU A 527 -15.30 35.10 0.79
CA LEU A 527 -14.62 34.17 1.69
C LEU A 527 -13.39 34.81 2.37
N GLU A 528 -13.49 35.02 3.68
CA GLU A 528 -12.46 35.67 4.52
C GLU A 528 -11.53 34.67 5.21
N ALA A 529 -11.99 33.44 5.50
CA ALA A 529 -11.13 32.38 6.03
C ALA A 529 -11.66 30.97 5.73
N PHE A 530 -10.77 30.08 5.28
CA PHE A 530 -10.98 28.64 5.24
C PHE A 530 -10.04 27.94 6.24
N VAL A 531 -10.59 27.16 7.17
CA VAL A 531 -9.81 26.40 8.16
C VAL A 531 -10.01 24.90 7.97
N HIS A 532 -8.96 24.20 7.52
CA HIS A 532 -8.93 22.73 7.47
C HIS A 532 -8.48 22.16 8.82
N LEU A 533 -9.20 21.15 9.33
CA LEU A 533 -8.73 20.37 10.48
C LEU A 533 -8.00 19.11 9.99
N SER A 534 -6.68 19.14 10.13
CA SER A 534 -5.76 18.01 9.95
C SER A 534 -5.57 17.27 11.30
N THR A 535 -4.36 16.83 11.62
CA THR A 535 -3.97 16.27 12.92
C THR A 535 -2.47 16.50 13.14
N ALA A 536 -2.04 16.58 14.41
CA ALA A 536 -0.61 16.61 14.75
C ALA A 536 0.10 15.29 14.38
N TYR A 537 -0.64 14.20 14.15
CA TYR A 537 -0.11 12.90 13.73
C TYR A 537 -0.12 12.72 12.20
N CYS A 538 0.08 13.80 11.43
CA CYS A 538 0.08 13.78 9.97
C CYS A 538 1.46 13.51 9.34
N ARG A 539 2.52 13.42 10.16
CA ARG A 539 3.90 13.05 9.79
C ARG A 539 4.56 12.33 10.95
N CYS A 540 4.19 11.07 11.14
CA CYS A 540 4.56 10.29 12.32
C CYS A 540 6.01 9.77 12.31
N GLU A 541 6.73 9.90 11.19
CA GLU A 541 8.16 9.59 11.07
C GLU A 541 9.06 10.69 11.65
N LEU A 542 8.56 11.93 11.75
CA LEU A 542 9.28 13.08 12.30
C LEU A 542 9.17 13.12 13.84
N PRO A 543 10.26 13.00 14.62
CA PRO A 543 10.20 13.08 16.08
C PRO A 543 9.89 14.50 16.59
N ILE A 544 10.11 15.52 15.75
CA ILE A 544 9.76 16.92 16.02
C ILE A 544 8.94 17.42 14.82
N LEU A 545 7.68 17.79 15.07
CA LEU A 545 6.82 18.41 14.06
C LEU A 545 6.75 19.91 14.25
N GLU A 546 6.92 20.66 13.17
CA GLU A 546 6.88 22.11 13.15
C GLU A 546 5.63 22.63 12.43
N GLU A 547 5.25 23.87 12.70
CA GLU A 547 4.09 24.55 12.11
C GLU A 547 4.39 25.08 10.70
N LYS A 548 4.81 24.16 9.84
CA LYS A 548 5.10 24.38 8.42
C LYS A 548 4.54 23.24 7.58
N LEU A 549 4.39 23.49 6.28
CA LEU A 549 4.00 22.46 5.33
C LEU A 549 5.21 21.54 5.09
N TYR A 550 5.01 20.24 5.26
CA TYR A 550 6.01 19.24 4.90
C TYR A 550 5.61 18.60 3.58
N PRO A 551 6.47 18.59 2.53
CA PRO A 551 6.14 17.95 1.26
C PRO A 551 5.69 16.50 1.47
N ALA A 552 4.45 16.19 1.13
CA ALA A 552 3.90 14.85 1.17
C ALA A 552 4.71 13.90 0.27
N MET A 553 4.85 12.64 0.72
CA MET A 553 5.60 11.60 -0.02
C MET A 553 5.05 11.37 -1.42
N HIS A 554 3.74 11.56 -1.61
CA HIS A 554 3.03 11.39 -2.88
C HIS A 554 2.11 12.58 -3.11
N SER A 555 1.90 12.97 -4.38
CA SER A 555 0.92 14.01 -4.73
C SER A 555 -0.50 13.51 -4.46
N PRO A 556 -1.36 14.31 -3.80
CA PRO A 556 -2.73 13.91 -3.50
C PRO A 556 -3.53 13.57 -4.75
N ARG A 557 -3.37 14.33 -5.85
CA ARG A 557 -4.08 14.07 -7.12
C ARG A 557 -3.70 12.70 -7.70
N ARG A 558 -2.41 12.36 -7.71
CA ARG A 558 -1.91 11.06 -8.16
C ARG A 558 -2.42 9.87 -7.33
N VAL A 559 -2.63 10.08 -6.02
CA VAL A 559 -3.25 9.09 -5.12
C VAL A 559 -4.76 8.97 -5.38
N MET A 560 -5.46 10.09 -5.60
CA MET A 560 -6.87 10.09 -6.00
C MET A 560 -7.09 9.35 -7.33
N ASP A 561 -6.22 9.55 -8.32
CA ASP A 561 -6.31 8.87 -9.62
C ASP A 561 -6.27 7.34 -9.46
N ILE A 562 -5.32 6.79 -8.71
CA ILE A 562 -5.18 5.33 -8.58
C ILE A 562 -6.33 4.69 -7.80
N VAL A 563 -6.88 5.36 -6.77
CA VAL A 563 -8.03 4.78 -6.04
C VAL A 563 -9.33 4.79 -6.86
N GLN A 564 -9.42 5.60 -7.93
CA GLN A 564 -10.57 5.56 -8.84
C GLN A 564 -10.56 4.32 -9.73
N TRP A 565 -9.46 4.06 -10.46
CA TRP A 565 -9.43 2.99 -11.47
C TRP A 565 -8.96 1.62 -10.95
N MET A 566 -8.18 1.56 -9.87
CA MET A 566 -7.77 0.27 -9.29
C MET A 566 -8.92 -0.38 -8.52
N ASP A 567 -9.00 -1.70 -8.61
CA ASP A 567 -9.87 -2.52 -7.77
C ASP A 567 -9.35 -2.64 -6.33
N ASP A 568 -10.21 -3.15 -5.45
CA ASP A 568 -9.89 -3.31 -4.02
C ASP A 568 -8.70 -4.25 -3.78
N ASP A 569 -8.50 -5.30 -4.57
CA ASP A 569 -7.43 -6.27 -4.36
C ASP A 569 -6.06 -5.70 -4.76
N MET A 570 -6.00 -4.93 -5.84
CA MET A 570 -4.80 -4.19 -6.25
C MET A 570 -4.46 -3.09 -5.25
N LEU A 571 -5.45 -2.39 -4.70
CA LEU A 571 -5.25 -1.38 -3.66
C LEU A 571 -4.82 -2.00 -2.32
N ASN A 572 -5.46 -3.09 -1.87
CA ASN A 572 -5.06 -3.83 -0.67
C ASN A 572 -3.61 -4.35 -0.77
N TYR A 573 -3.19 -4.77 -1.97
CA TYR A 573 -1.82 -5.21 -2.24
C TYR A 573 -0.80 -4.07 -2.26
N LEU A 574 -1.18 -2.89 -2.76
CA LEU A 574 -0.33 -1.69 -2.84
C LEU A 574 -0.22 -0.91 -1.52
N GLU A 575 -1.31 -0.87 -0.74
CA GLU A 575 -1.46 -0.03 0.46
C GLU A 575 -0.26 -0.11 1.42
N PRO A 576 0.25 -1.29 1.85
CA PRO A 576 1.32 -1.38 2.85
C PRO A 576 2.67 -0.78 2.40
N LYS A 577 2.91 -0.69 1.09
CA LYS A 577 4.12 -0.05 0.52
C LYS A 577 3.88 1.43 0.24
N LEU A 578 2.65 1.81 -0.16
CA LEU A 578 2.27 3.19 -0.44
C LEU A 578 2.18 4.06 0.82
N ILE A 579 1.66 3.53 1.93
CA ILE A 579 1.50 4.28 3.19
C ILE A 579 2.73 4.21 4.12
N ALA A 580 3.83 3.58 3.69
CA ALA A 580 4.94 3.14 4.54
C ALA A 580 5.69 4.22 5.36
N SER A 581 5.44 5.52 5.12
CA SER A 581 5.93 6.60 5.99
C SER A 581 5.08 6.79 7.26
N GLU A 582 3.81 6.36 7.24
CA GLU A 582 2.80 6.62 8.28
C GLU A 582 2.29 5.32 8.93
N PRO A 583 1.76 5.38 10.17
CA PRO A 583 1.23 4.21 10.87
C PRO A 583 -0.06 3.63 10.29
N ASN A 584 -0.83 4.39 9.53
CA ASN A 584 -2.15 4.01 9.01
C ASN A 584 -2.63 4.95 7.90
N THR A 585 -3.71 4.54 7.22
CA THR A 585 -4.40 5.26 6.14
C THR A 585 -4.94 6.63 6.57
N TYR A 586 -5.33 6.82 7.83
CA TYR A 586 -5.78 8.12 8.34
C TYR A 586 -4.63 9.14 8.42
N SER A 587 -3.52 8.81 9.08
CA SER A 587 -2.31 9.66 9.12
C SER A 587 -1.82 9.98 7.71
N TYR A 588 -1.76 8.97 6.82
CA TYR A 588 -1.35 9.13 5.42
C TYR A 588 -2.28 10.05 4.61
N THR A 589 -3.59 9.87 4.71
CA THR A 589 -4.55 10.70 3.96
C THR A 589 -4.59 12.13 4.49
N LYS A 590 -4.39 12.34 5.79
CA LYS A 590 -4.17 13.70 6.32
C LYS A 590 -2.87 14.32 5.79
N ALA A 591 -1.76 13.58 5.75
CA ALA A 591 -0.49 14.03 5.20
C ALA A 591 -0.60 14.57 3.76
N ILE A 592 -1.17 13.78 2.84
CA ILE A 592 -1.32 14.19 1.43
C ILE A 592 -2.36 15.32 1.27
N THR A 593 -3.36 15.39 2.15
CA THR A 593 -4.41 16.42 2.10
C THR A 593 -3.90 17.81 2.50
N GLU A 594 -2.93 17.93 3.41
CA GLU A 594 -2.33 19.25 3.69
C GLU A 594 -1.68 19.85 2.44
N ASN A 595 -1.03 19.01 1.63
CA ASN A 595 -0.50 19.42 0.33
C ASN A 595 -1.59 19.79 -0.67
N LEU A 596 -2.75 19.11 -0.66
CA LEU A 596 -3.90 19.46 -1.52
C LEU A 596 -4.49 20.82 -1.12
N VAL A 597 -4.67 21.05 0.18
CA VAL A 597 -5.16 22.32 0.75
C VAL A 597 -4.19 23.47 0.38
N ALA A 598 -2.88 23.21 0.41
CA ALA A 598 -1.86 24.18 0.00
C ALA A 598 -1.91 24.57 -1.50
N GLU A 599 -2.54 23.79 -2.37
CA GLU A 599 -2.71 24.17 -3.79
C GLU A 599 -3.65 25.39 -3.95
N TYR A 600 -4.56 25.62 -2.99
CA TYR A 600 -5.59 26.67 -3.04
C TYR A 600 -5.20 27.95 -2.27
N GLN A 601 -3.98 28.03 -1.70
CA GLN A 601 -3.56 29.16 -0.86
C GLN A 601 -3.46 30.51 -1.59
N ASN A 602 -3.44 30.50 -2.93
CA ASN A 602 -3.46 31.70 -3.76
C ASN A 602 -4.88 32.10 -4.21
N GLU A 603 -5.89 31.27 -3.92
CA GLU A 603 -7.29 31.48 -4.33
C GLU A 603 -8.09 32.22 -3.24
N PHE A 604 -7.89 31.87 -1.97
CA PHE A 604 -8.55 32.48 -0.82
C PHE A 604 -7.74 32.29 0.48
N PRO A 605 -7.95 33.12 1.54
CA PRO A 605 -7.22 33.00 2.79
C PRO A 605 -7.48 31.66 3.49
N ILE A 606 -6.42 30.88 3.71
CA ILE A 606 -6.51 29.49 4.15
C ILE A 606 -5.51 29.14 5.26
N ALA A 607 -5.92 28.27 6.18
CA ALA A 607 -5.10 27.79 7.27
C ALA A 607 -5.42 26.33 7.65
N ILE A 608 -4.47 25.67 8.31
CA ILE A 608 -4.60 24.29 8.80
C ILE A 608 -4.41 24.26 10.32
N GLY A 609 -5.43 23.75 11.02
CA GLY A 609 -5.34 23.35 12.43
C GLY A 609 -5.01 21.87 12.56
N ARG A 610 -3.93 21.54 13.29
CA ARG A 610 -3.48 20.17 13.58
C ARG A 610 -3.67 19.86 15.07
N PRO A 611 -4.84 19.36 15.50
CA PRO A 611 -5.04 18.89 16.87
C PRO A 611 -4.28 17.59 17.16
N SER A 612 -3.80 17.43 18.39
CA SER A 612 -3.31 16.16 18.95
C SER A 612 -4.47 15.24 19.38
N ILE A 613 -4.29 14.41 20.42
CA ILE A 613 -5.31 13.42 20.82
C ILE A 613 -6.46 14.14 21.55
N VAL A 614 -7.53 14.47 20.82
CA VAL A 614 -8.65 15.24 21.39
C VAL A 614 -9.40 14.45 22.47
N THR A 615 -9.44 14.99 23.69
CA THR A 615 -10.10 14.42 24.88
C THR A 615 -11.35 15.22 25.29
N CYS A 616 -11.95 14.94 26.45
CA CYS A 616 -13.13 15.66 26.93
C CYS A 616 -12.88 17.16 27.10
N SER A 617 -13.95 17.94 27.23
CA SER A 617 -13.84 19.37 27.56
C SER A 617 -13.21 19.58 28.94
N TRP A 618 -12.46 20.67 29.07
CA TRP A 618 -11.93 21.13 30.35
C TRP A 618 -12.95 22.00 31.10
N LYS A 619 -13.59 22.94 30.40
CA LYS A 619 -14.56 23.89 30.99
C LYS A 619 -15.89 23.93 30.23
N GLU A 620 -15.87 23.85 28.90
CA GLU A 620 -17.01 24.23 28.05
C GLU A 620 -17.43 23.12 27.06
N PRO A 621 -18.73 22.91 26.78
CA PRO A 621 -19.90 23.60 27.32
C PRO A 621 -20.20 23.26 28.80
N MET A 622 -19.50 22.26 29.33
CA MET A 622 -19.46 21.83 30.72
C MET A 622 -18.20 20.97 30.92
N PRO A 623 -17.56 20.91 32.11
CA PRO A 623 -16.39 20.07 32.34
C PRO A 623 -16.64 18.58 32.08
N GLY A 624 -15.64 17.87 31.55
CA GLY A 624 -15.70 16.42 31.34
C GLY A 624 -16.61 15.95 30.21
N TRP A 625 -17.23 16.83 29.42
CA TRP A 625 -18.14 16.44 28.34
C TRP A 625 -17.40 15.68 27.22
N VAL A 626 -17.94 14.51 26.88
CA VAL A 626 -17.50 13.63 25.80
C VAL A 626 -18.65 12.72 25.38
N ASP A 627 -18.89 12.52 24.08
CA ASP A 627 -20.05 11.77 23.57
C ASP A 627 -19.71 10.50 22.77
N ASN A 628 -18.43 10.13 22.69
CA ASN A 628 -17.91 9.02 21.90
C ASN A 628 -17.03 8.06 22.72
N LYS A 629 -16.53 7.00 22.09
CA LYS A 629 -15.70 5.94 22.73
C LYS A 629 -14.33 5.81 22.07
N ASN A 630 -13.90 6.84 21.34
CA ASN A 630 -12.71 6.78 20.51
C ASN A 630 -11.46 7.03 21.37
N GLY A 631 -10.32 6.44 20.95
CA GLY A 631 -9.01 6.67 21.57
C GLY A 631 -9.03 6.55 23.11
N PRO A 632 -8.56 7.56 23.87
CA PRO A 632 -8.47 7.49 25.32
C PRO A 632 -9.79 7.18 26.04
N THR A 633 -10.94 7.67 25.55
CA THR A 633 -12.24 7.39 26.17
C THR A 633 -12.58 5.90 26.16
N GLY A 634 -12.18 5.20 25.08
CA GLY A 634 -12.32 3.74 24.96
C GLY A 634 -11.41 2.99 25.94
N ILE A 635 -10.16 3.42 26.10
CA ILE A 635 -9.20 2.86 27.06
C ILE A 635 -9.70 3.07 28.50
N LEU A 636 -10.15 4.28 28.83
CA LEU A 636 -10.66 4.65 30.16
C LEU A 636 -11.86 3.76 30.56
N ILE A 637 -12.85 3.65 29.67
CA ILE A 637 -14.04 2.82 29.89
C ILE A 637 -13.67 1.32 29.95
N GLY A 638 -12.81 0.83 29.05
CA GLY A 638 -12.41 -0.57 29.02
C GLY A 638 -11.61 -1.01 30.26
N SER A 639 -10.72 -0.13 30.74
CA SER A 639 -9.94 -0.35 31.96
C SER A 639 -10.83 -0.28 33.20
N GLY A 640 -11.72 0.72 33.29
CA GLY A 640 -12.65 0.85 34.41
C GLY A 640 -13.77 -0.19 34.47
N LYS A 641 -14.06 -0.86 33.34
CA LYS A 641 -14.90 -2.07 33.31
C LYS A 641 -14.13 -3.36 33.64
N GLY A 642 -12.81 -3.28 33.84
CA GLY A 642 -11.96 -4.43 34.13
C GLY A 642 -11.77 -5.40 32.94
N VAL A 643 -12.12 -4.99 31.72
CA VAL A 643 -11.91 -5.81 30.50
C VAL A 643 -10.54 -5.59 29.87
N ILE A 644 -9.98 -4.37 30.00
CA ILE A 644 -8.57 -4.09 29.71
C ILE A 644 -7.78 -4.24 31.02
N ARG A 645 -6.93 -5.28 31.10
CA ARG A 645 -6.08 -5.58 32.28
C ARG A 645 -4.58 -5.40 32.01
N THR A 646 -4.19 -5.18 30.75
CA THR A 646 -2.83 -4.85 30.31
C THR A 646 -2.88 -4.18 28.94
N MET A 647 -1.87 -3.36 28.65
CA MET A 647 -1.67 -2.64 27.39
C MET A 647 -0.17 -2.46 27.18
N HIS A 648 0.30 -2.59 25.93
CA HIS A 648 1.68 -2.26 25.57
C HIS A 648 1.80 -0.73 25.44
N CYS A 649 2.63 -0.12 26.28
CA CYS A 649 2.72 1.32 26.46
C CYS A 649 3.96 1.64 27.27
N GLU A 650 4.74 2.62 26.82
CA GLU A 650 5.87 3.16 27.57
C GLU A 650 5.35 4.16 28.60
N ALA A 651 5.61 3.89 29.88
CA ALA A 651 5.06 4.64 31.00
C ALA A 651 5.65 6.05 31.13
N SER A 652 6.90 6.24 30.69
CA SER A 652 7.68 7.47 30.83
C SER A 652 7.48 8.49 29.70
N TYR A 653 6.89 8.10 28.58
CA TYR A 653 6.62 9.01 27.46
C TYR A 653 5.43 9.93 27.75
N HIS A 654 5.53 11.16 27.25
CA HIS A 654 4.52 12.20 27.40
C HIS A 654 3.34 11.97 26.45
N ALA A 655 2.13 12.27 26.94
CA ALA A 655 0.89 12.13 26.18
C ALA A 655 0.34 13.52 25.80
N ASP A 656 0.35 13.85 24.52
CA ASP A 656 -0.26 15.09 24.03
C ASP A 656 -1.77 14.88 23.77
N ALA A 657 -2.57 15.21 24.78
CA ALA A 657 -4.00 14.92 24.83
C ALA A 657 -4.82 16.18 25.15
N ILE A 658 -5.21 16.91 24.10
CA ILE A 658 -5.77 18.26 24.22
C ILE A 658 -7.31 18.28 24.41
N PRO A 659 -7.86 19.12 25.30
CA PRO A 659 -9.31 19.25 25.49
C PRO A 659 -10.06 19.75 24.23
N VAL A 660 -11.25 19.21 23.96
CA VAL A 660 -12.06 19.54 22.76
C VAL A 660 -12.50 21.01 22.66
N ASP A 661 -12.68 21.68 23.80
CA ASP A 661 -13.01 23.11 23.89
C ASP A 661 -11.80 23.99 23.57
N VAL A 662 -10.60 23.61 23.99
CA VAL A 662 -9.34 24.25 23.58
C VAL A 662 -9.13 24.12 22.06
N VAL A 663 -9.50 22.99 21.46
CA VAL A 663 -9.48 22.81 19.99
C VAL A 663 -10.52 23.71 19.30
N ALA A 664 -11.73 23.80 19.83
CA ALA A 664 -12.79 24.66 19.28
C ALA A 664 -12.39 26.15 19.34
N ASN A 665 -11.90 26.63 20.49
CA ASN A 665 -11.34 27.98 20.65
C ASN A 665 -10.18 28.21 19.68
N GLY A 666 -9.26 27.24 19.57
CA GLY A 666 -8.17 27.28 18.60
C GLY A 666 -8.65 27.48 17.17
N CYS A 667 -9.66 26.74 16.72
CA CYS A 667 -10.25 26.92 15.38
C CYS A 667 -10.81 28.33 15.17
N ILE A 668 -11.56 28.85 16.16
CA ILE A 668 -12.15 30.20 16.10
C ILE A 668 -11.07 31.28 15.98
N LEU A 669 -9.99 31.16 16.76
CA LEU A 669 -8.84 32.08 16.70
C LEU A 669 -8.01 31.92 15.42
N ILE A 670 -7.89 30.71 14.86
CA ILE A 670 -7.20 30.47 13.59
C ILE A 670 -7.95 31.18 12.44
N ALA A 671 -9.27 31.04 12.35
CA ALA A 671 -10.06 31.72 11.31
C ALA A 671 -9.99 33.26 11.44
N TYR A 672 -10.12 33.78 12.67
CA TYR A 672 -9.95 35.20 13.00
C TYR A 672 -8.58 35.72 12.53
N ALA A 673 -7.48 35.05 12.89
CA ALA A 673 -6.13 35.49 12.50
C ALA A 673 -5.93 35.40 10.98
N THR A 674 -6.39 34.31 10.35
CA THR A 674 -6.28 34.09 8.89
C THR A 674 -6.92 35.23 8.10
N ALA A 675 -8.12 35.67 8.50
CA ALA A 675 -8.83 36.77 7.85
C ALA A 675 -8.18 38.14 8.05
N ILE A 676 -7.64 38.41 9.25
CA ILE A 676 -7.10 39.73 9.62
C ILE A 676 -5.66 39.91 9.14
N ASP A 677 -4.82 38.87 9.21
CA ASP A 677 -3.47 38.93 8.63
C ASP A 677 -3.50 39.02 7.10
N ARG A 678 -4.59 38.55 6.46
CA ARG A 678 -4.69 38.32 5.01
C ARG A 678 -3.42 37.67 4.46
N ALA A 679 -2.95 36.65 5.17
CA ALA A 679 -1.62 36.09 4.98
C ALA A 679 -1.45 35.55 3.55
N LYS A 680 -0.42 36.03 2.84
CA LYS A 680 -0.08 35.58 1.48
C LYS A 680 0.42 34.13 1.41
N GLU A 681 0.70 33.53 2.57
CA GLU A 681 1.17 32.15 2.72
C GLU A 681 0.25 31.44 3.70
N MET A 682 -0.14 30.20 3.38
CA MET A 682 -0.99 29.38 4.25
C MET A 682 -0.34 29.15 5.61
N ARG A 683 -1.07 29.47 6.68
CA ARG A 683 -0.57 29.22 8.05
C ARG A 683 -1.02 27.88 8.61
N ILE A 684 -0.14 27.31 9.41
CA ILE A 684 -0.32 26.01 10.06
C ILE A 684 -0.17 26.20 11.56
N TYR A 685 -0.99 25.49 12.33
CA TYR A 685 -1.12 25.64 13.78
C TYR A 685 -1.18 24.25 14.43
N ASN A 686 -0.19 23.93 15.27
CA ASN A 686 -0.17 22.68 16.04
C ASN A 686 -0.95 22.92 17.34
N ILE A 687 -2.22 22.49 17.36
CA ILE A 687 -3.14 22.68 18.48
C ILE A 687 -2.87 21.55 19.49
N THR A 688 -1.80 21.71 20.28
CA THR A 688 -1.16 20.64 21.08
C THR A 688 -0.70 21.14 22.46
N LEU A 689 -0.63 20.25 23.46
CA LEU A 689 -0.15 20.55 24.83
C LEU A 689 1.38 20.70 24.95
N SER A 690 2.13 20.16 23.99
CA SER A 690 3.59 20.16 23.91
C SER A 690 4.19 21.53 24.25
N GLY A 691 5.27 21.55 25.03
CA GLY A 691 5.91 22.77 25.52
C GLY A 691 5.15 23.52 26.63
N ILE A 692 3.84 23.27 26.83
CA ILE A 692 3.01 23.91 27.85
C ILE A 692 2.90 23.03 29.10
N LYS A 693 2.42 21.79 28.92
CA LYS A 693 2.13 20.86 30.02
C LYS A 693 2.65 19.46 29.69
N LYS A 694 3.23 18.80 30.70
CA LYS A 694 3.95 17.53 30.58
C LYS A 694 3.38 16.49 31.54
N ILE A 695 2.46 15.67 31.03
CA ILE A 695 1.91 14.52 31.73
C ILE A 695 2.30 13.24 30.98
N THR A 696 2.79 12.23 31.70
CA THR A 696 3.17 10.92 31.14
C THR A 696 2.00 9.95 31.09
N TRP A 697 2.08 8.94 30.23
CA TRP A 697 1.10 7.84 30.20
C TRP A 697 0.95 7.16 31.57
N GLY A 698 2.04 7.02 32.34
CA GLY A 698 1.99 6.50 33.71
C GLY A 698 1.13 7.35 34.65
N GLN A 699 1.31 8.68 34.65
CA GLN A 699 0.53 9.60 35.48
C GLN A 699 -0.96 9.58 35.13
N ILE A 700 -1.31 9.65 33.83
CA ILE A 700 -2.72 9.57 33.37
C ILE A 700 -3.39 8.30 33.92
N ILE A 701 -2.68 7.17 33.87
CA ILE A 701 -3.23 5.87 34.22
C ILE A 701 -3.43 5.72 35.74
N GLU A 702 -2.50 6.18 36.58
CA GLU A 702 -2.71 6.11 38.04
C GLU A 702 -3.75 7.11 38.55
N ILE A 703 -3.79 8.34 38.03
CA ILE A 703 -4.85 9.32 38.35
C ILE A 703 -6.22 8.80 37.87
N GLY A 704 -6.30 8.26 36.66
CA GLY A 704 -7.51 7.64 36.12
C GLY A 704 -7.98 6.45 36.95
N LYS A 705 -7.08 5.55 37.38
CA LYS A 705 -7.40 4.45 38.30
C LYS A 705 -7.98 4.94 39.61
N LYS A 706 -7.33 5.92 40.26
CA LYS A 706 -7.79 6.55 41.52
C LYS A 706 -9.24 7.02 41.39
N TRP A 707 -9.55 7.79 40.35
CA TRP A 707 -10.91 8.31 40.17
C TRP A 707 -11.94 7.25 39.77
N ILE A 708 -11.58 6.26 38.96
CA ILE A 708 -12.49 5.14 38.63
C ILE A 708 -12.80 4.29 39.88
N ILE A 709 -11.85 4.10 40.80
CA ILE A 709 -12.11 3.36 42.06
C ILE A 709 -13.12 4.13 42.95
N ILE A 710 -13.07 5.47 42.94
CA ILE A 710 -13.99 6.36 43.69
C ILE A 710 -15.35 6.50 43.00
N TYR A 711 -15.38 6.47 41.66
CA TYR A 711 -16.57 6.61 40.80
C TYR A 711 -16.80 5.39 39.87
N PRO A 712 -16.87 4.16 40.40
CA PRO A 712 -16.79 2.93 39.60
C PRO A 712 -18.07 2.66 38.82
N TYR A 713 -17.95 2.07 37.62
CA TYR A 713 -19.10 1.81 36.76
C TYR A 713 -20.00 0.69 37.31
N THR A 714 -21.32 0.84 37.16
CA THR A 714 -22.29 -0.18 37.57
C THR A 714 -22.10 -1.44 36.74
N LEU A 715 -21.89 -1.29 35.42
CA LEU A 715 -21.70 -2.40 34.48
C LEU A 715 -20.21 -2.64 34.15
N ALA A 716 -19.41 -2.92 35.17
CA ALA A 716 -18.06 -3.49 35.06
C ALA A 716 -18.09 -5.03 35.18
N LEU A 717 -17.19 -5.71 34.46
CA LEU A 717 -17.04 -7.17 34.51
C LEU A 717 -16.15 -7.61 35.69
N TRP A 718 -15.03 -6.92 35.87
CA TRP A 718 -14.03 -7.23 36.89
C TRP A 718 -13.68 -5.98 37.73
N TYR A 719 -12.93 -6.15 38.82
CA TYR A 719 -12.43 -5.02 39.61
C TYR A 719 -11.47 -4.15 38.79
N VAL A 720 -11.44 -2.86 39.10
CA VAL A 720 -10.56 -1.87 38.46
C VAL A 720 -9.09 -2.23 38.67
N GLY A 721 -8.26 -2.01 37.66
CA GLY A 721 -6.81 -2.25 37.74
C GLY A 721 -6.29 -3.06 36.56
N GLY A 722 -5.01 -3.40 36.64
CA GLY A 722 -4.21 -3.81 35.49
C GLY A 722 -2.97 -2.93 35.37
N THR A 723 -2.05 -3.29 34.48
CA THR A 723 -0.77 -2.58 34.33
C THR A 723 -0.33 -2.46 32.87
N ILE A 724 0.20 -1.29 32.51
CA ILE A 724 0.97 -1.11 31.28
C ILE A 724 2.31 -1.86 31.34
N LYS A 725 2.91 -2.03 30.16
CA LYS A 725 4.15 -2.76 29.94
C LYS A 725 4.93 -2.09 28.80
N SER A 726 6.16 -1.68 29.08
CA SER A 726 7.11 -1.16 28.09
C SER A 726 7.68 -2.24 27.16
N TYR A 727 7.73 -3.49 27.63
CA TYR A 727 8.32 -4.60 26.89
C TYR A 727 7.24 -5.52 26.31
N TRP A 728 7.22 -5.67 24.99
CA TRP A 728 6.20 -6.41 24.25
C TRP A 728 5.99 -7.84 24.75
N LEU A 729 7.08 -8.58 25.02
CA LEU A 729 7.01 -9.94 25.58
C LEU A 729 6.23 -9.98 26.89
N THR A 730 6.49 -9.04 27.81
CA THR A 730 5.78 -8.95 29.10
C THR A 730 4.31 -8.57 28.92
N HIS A 731 3.97 -7.78 27.90
CA HIS A 731 2.58 -7.56 27.53
C HIS A 731 1.91 -8.84 27.03
N GLN A 732 2.54 -9.62 26.14
CA GLN A 732 1.96 -10.86 25.61
C GLN A 732 1.71 -11.89 26.72
N PHE A 733 2.64 -12.09 27.65
CA PHE A 733 2.41 -12.95 28.81
C PHE A 733 1.20 -12.45 29.64
N CYS A 734 1.15 -11.15 29.97
CA CYS A 734 0.00 -10.59 30.69
C CYS A 734 -1.32 -10.70 29.89
N LEU A 735 -1.29 -10.57 28.55
CA LEU A 735 -2.46 -10.66 27.67
C LEU A 735 -3.07 -12.07 27.74
N ILE A 736 -2.23 -13.10 27.65
CA ILE A 736 -2.63 -14.50 27.76
C ILE A 736 -3.34 -14.76 29.10
N PHE A 737 -2.70 -14.42 30.22
CA PHE A 737 -3.22 -14.74 31.55
C PHE A 737 -4.37 -13.83 32.03
N THR A 738 -4.46 -12.58 31.57
CA THR A 738 -5.44 -11.61 32.11
C THR A 738 -6.56 -11.20 31.16
N HIS A 739 -6.45 -11.46 29.86
CA HIS A 739 -7.53 -11.23 28.88
C HIS A 739 -7.98 -12.57 28.27
N LEU A 740 -7.03 -13.33 27.73
CA LEU A 740 -7.30 -14.41 26.76
C LEU A 740 -7.80 -15.69 27.43
N LEU A 741 -7.07 -16.23 28.40
CA LEU A 741 -7.51 -17.41 29.18
C LEU A 741 -8.81 -17.15 29.96
N PRO A 742 -9.00 -16.00 30.67
CA PRO A 742 -10.28 -15.68 31.29
C PRO A 742 -11.44 -15.60 30.30
N ALA A 743 -11.22 -15.10 29.07
CA ALA A 743 -12.27 -15.02 28.07
C ALA A 743 -12.72 -16.39 27.55
N TYR A 744 -11.78 -17.30 27.26
CA TYR A 744 -12.13 -18.68 26.89
C TYR A 744 -12.78 -19.44 28.05
N PHE A 745 -12.36 -19.21 29.30
CA PHE A 745 -13.01 -19.80 30.48
C PHE A 745 -14.46 -19.31 30.65
N VAL A 746 -14.70 -18.00 30.54
CA VAL A 746 -16.06 -17.43 30.60
C VAL A 746 -16.94 -17.94 29.46
N ASP A 747 -16.44 -17.98 28.22
CA ASP A 747 -17.22 -18.51 27.10
C ASP A 747 -17.43 -20.03 27.18
N ALA A 748 -16.50 -20.80 27.73
CA ALA A 748 -16.70 -22.22 28.01
C ALA A 748 -17.80 -22.46 29.06
N LEU A 749 -17.81 -21.68 30.15
CA LEU A 749 -18.90 -21.73 31.15
C LEU A 749 -20.25 -21.32 30.54
N LEU A 750 -20.29 -20.27 29.72
CA LEU A 750 -21.52 -19.85 29.03
C LEU A 750 -22.02 -20.94 28.07
N PHE A 751 -21.13 -21.57 27.30
CA PHE A 751 -21.46 -22.69 26.42
C PHE A 751 -22.05 -23.88 27.19
N LEU A 752 -21.40 -24.31 28.29
CA LEU A 752 -21.89 -25.38 29.16
C LEU A 752 -23.25 -25.06 29.82
N LEU A 753 -23.55 -23.77 30.05
CA LEU A 753 -24.83 -23.29 30.58
C LEU A 753 -25.89 -23.00 29.49
N GLY A 754 -25.64 -23.39 28.23
CA GLY A 754 -26.54 -23.16 27.10
C GLY A 754 -26.76 -21.67 26.80
N LYS A 755 -25.80 -20.81 27.11
CA LYS A 755 -25.84 -19.36 26.90
C LYS A 755 -24.94 -18.95 25.74
N LYS A 756 -25.30 -17.83 25.10
CA LYS A 756 -24.54 -17.26 23.99
C LYS A 756 -23.16 -16.77 24.47
N THR A 757 -22.11 -17.31 23.87
CA THR A 757 -20.72 -16.88 24.07
C THR A 757 -20.49 -15.49 23.47
N PHE A 758 -19.62 -14.70 24.10
CA PHE A 758 -19.31 -13.33 23.67
C PHE A 758 -17.94 -12.81 24.13
N MET A 759 -17.34 -13.37 25.19
CA MET A 759 -16.20 -12.76 25.87
C MET A 759 -14.91 -12.82 25.03
N VAL A 760 -14.67 -13.90 24.30
CA VAL A 760 -13.57 -14.01 23.32
C VAL A 760 -13.76 -13.00 22.19
N ASN A 761 -14.99 -12.74 21.75
CA ASN A 761 -15.28 -11.74 20.71
C ASN A 761 -15.14 -10.29 21.23
N VAL A 762 -15.41 -10.05 22.52
CA VAL A 762 -15.08 -8.79 23.19
C VAL A 762 -13.56 -8.60 23.26
N GLN A 763 -12.80 -9.60 23.69
CA GLN A 763 -11.35 -9.47 23.77
C GLN A 763 -10.68 -9.33 22.40
N LYS A 764 -11.12 -10.05 21.36
CA LYS A 764 -10.64 -9.83 19.98
C LYS A 764 -10.75 -8.37 19.52
N ARG A 765 -11.87 -7.71 19.83
CA ARG A 765 -12.09 -6.28 19.52
C ARG A 765 -11.20 -5.36 20.35
N ILE A 766 -10.99 -5.68 21.63
CA ILE A 766 -10.08 -4.95 22.52
C ILE A 766 -8.64 -5.07 22.03
N SER A 767 -8.14 -6.28 21.79
CA SER A 767 -6.77 -6.51 21.32
C SER A 767 -6.49 -5.83 19.98
N HIS A 768 -7.44 -5.85 19.05
CA HIS A 768 -7.32 -5.10 17.79
C HIS A 768 -7.22 -3.59 18.05
N GLY A 769 -8.16 -2.99 18.79
CA GLY A 769 -8.11 -1.56 19.11
C GLY A 769 -6.84 -1.13 19.87
N LEU A 770 -6.33 -1.97 20.78
CA LEU A 770 -5.07 -1.73 21.47
C LEU A 770 -3.85 -1.84 20.54
N SER A 771 -3.82 -2.82 19.63
CA SER A 771 -2.73 -2.97 18.64
C SER A 771 -2.61 -1.78 17.70
N VAL A 772 -3.74 -1.20 17.30
CA VAL A 772 -3.83 0.02 16.48
C VAL A 772 -3.32 1.26 17.23
N LEU A 773 -3.64 1.38 18.52
CA LEU A 773 -3.15 2.49 19.35
C LEU A 773 -1.71 2.32 19.82
N GLN A 774 -1.16 1.10 19.78
CA GLN A 774 0.17 0.76 20.27
C GLN A 774 1.28 1.64 19.68
N TYR A 775 1.18 2.00 18.39
CA TYR A 775 2.15 2.86 17.72
C TYR A 775 2.30 4.22 18.43
N TYR A 776 1.20 4.76 18.96
CA TYR A 776 1.14 6.05 19.65
C TYR A 776 1.45 5.96 21.15
N THR A 777 1.34 4.79 21.77
CA THR A 777 1.63 4.57 23.20
C THR A 777 3.06 4.08 23.47
N THR A 778 3.84 3.76 22.44
CA THR A 778 5.26 3.32 22.56
C THR A 778 6.22 4.18 21.72
N LYS A 779 5.87 5.45 21.51
CA LYS A 779 6.70 6.47 20.86
C LYS A 779 6.40 7.83 21.51
N GLU A 780 7.31 8.79 21.31
CA GLU A 780 7.16 10.17 21.76
C GLU A 780 7.37 11.12 20.58
N TRP A 781 6.63 12.23 20.56
CA TRP A 781 6.71 13.28 19.54
C TRP A 781 6.72 14.65 20.22
N HIS A 782 7.51 15.58 19.69
CA HIS A 782 7.54 16.97 20.13
C HIS A 782 6.91 17.89 19.09
N PHE A 783 5.68 18.31 19.32
CA PHE A 783 5.00 19.30 18.48
C PHE A 783 5.49 20.71 18.87
N LYS A 784 6.10 21.47 17.94
CA LYS A 784 6.28 22.92 18.13
C LYS A 784 4.95 23.60 17.85
N ASN A 785 4.44 24.39 18.78
CA ASN A 785 3.13 25.06 18.76
C ASN A 785 3.25 26.58 18.93
N THR A 786 4.34 27.17 18.42
CA THR A 786 4.66 28.60 18.52
C THR A 786 3.61 29.49 17.84
N ASN A 787 3.09 29.09 16.67
CA ASN A 787 2.02 29.83 15.98
C ASN A 787 0.71 29.73 16.77
N PHE A 788 0.36 28.54 17.26
CA PHE A 788 -0.82 28.34 18.11
C PHE A 788 -0.75 29.16 19.40
N LEU A 789 0.37 29.10 20.13
CA LEU A 789 0.64 29.94 21.32
C LEU A 789 0.71 31.44 21.02
N SER A 790 0.97 31.84 19.77
CA SER A 790 0.93 33.27 19.39
C SER A 790 -0.49 33.84 19.33
N LEU A 791 -1.53 33.00 19.18
CA LEU A 791 -2.93 33.46 19.05
C LEU A 791 -3.38 34.22 20.31
N GLN A 792 -2.97 33.76 21.49
CA GLN A 792 -3.24 34.41 22.78
C GLN A 792 -2.70 35.85 22.83
N LYS A 793 -1.59 36.12 22.13
CA LYS A 793 -0.91 37.42 22.08
C LYS A 793 -1.48 38.36 21.03
N ARG A 794 -2.51 37.93 20.28
CA ARG A 794 -3.20 38.75 19.26
C ARG A 794 -4.49 39.38 19.78
N ILE A 795 -5.05 38.85 20.87
CA ILE A 795 -6.38 39.18 21.41
C ILE A 795 -6.24 39.78 22.82
N SER A 796 -7.29 40.43 23.35
CA SER A 796 -7.24 41.03 24.70
C SER A 796 -7.12 39.97 25.82
N LYS A 797 -6.83 40.39 27.06
CA LYS A 797 -6.83 39.46 28.20
C LYS A 797 -8.23 38.90 28.47
N GLU A 798 -9.22 39.77 28.39
CA GLU A 798 -10.65 39.48 28.57
C GLU A 798 -11.14 38.53 27.46
N GLU A 799 -10.63 38.69 26.24
CA GLU A 799 -10.87 37.74 25.14
C GLU A 799 -10.15 36.40 25.34
N ASN A 800 -8.96 36.38 25.96
CA ASN A 800 -8.30 35.14 26.36
C ASN A 800 -9.10 34.38 27.43
N ASP A 801 -9.84 35.05 28.31
CA ASP A 801 -10.74 34.36 29.26
C ASP A 801 -11.94 33.71 28.53
N VAL A 802 -12.43 34.31 27.43
CA VAL A 802 -13.53 33.76 26.62
C VAL A 802 -13.05 32.68 25.65
N PHE A 803 -12.04 32.95 24.83
CA PHE A 803 -11.51 32.06 23.79
C PHE A 803 -10.19 31.40 24.22
N TYR A 804 -10.10 31.00 25.49
CA TYR A 804 -8.90 30.45 26.10
C TYR A 804 -8.28 29.31 25.27
N THR A 805 -6.98 29.44 25.02
CA THR A 805 -6.14 28.35 24.52
C THR A 805 -4.97 28.03 25.46
N ASP A 806 -4.77 28.83 26.51
CA ASP A 806 -3.80 28.48 27.56
C ASP A 806 -4.37 27.41 28.49
N VAL A 807 -3.56 26.38 28.70
CA VAL A 807 -3.82 25.17 29.48
C VAL A 807 -2.80 25.01 30.61
N SER A 808 -1.92 26.00 30.82
CA SER A 808 -0.96 26.04 31.95
C SER A 808 -1.68 25.92 33.30
N ALA A 809 -2.87 26.54 33.41
CA ALA A 809 -3.72 26.51 34.60
C ALA A 809 -4.69 25.30 34.68
N LEU A 810 -4.56 24.29 33.79
CA LEU A 810 -5.34 23.05 33.87
C LEU A 810 -4.79 22.15 34.98
N ASP A 811 -5.59 21.88 36.01
CA ASP A 811 -5.27 20.85 37.00
C ASP A 811 -5.52 19.44 36.42
N GLU A 812 -4.50 18.59 36.45
CA GLU A 812 -4.53 17.26 35.85
C GLU A 812 -5.37 16.27 36.65
N GLU A 813 -5.46 16.43 37.97
CA GLU A 813 -6.22 15.53 38.82
C GLU A 813 -7.73 15.84 38.76
N GLU A 814 -8.11 17.11 38.76
CA GLU A 814 -9.49 17.55 38.54
C GLU A 814 -9.96 17.29 37.10
N TYR A 815 -9.14 17.57 36.09
CA TYR A 815 -9.50 17.27 34.70
C TYR A 815 -9.76 15.76 34.49
N LEU A 816 -8.91 14.88 35.04
CA LEU A 816 -9.12 13.43 34.94
C LEU A 816 -10.26 12.92 35.84
N LYS A 817 -10.57 13.58 36.97
CA LYS A 817 -11.79 13.34 37.76
C LYS A 817 -13.03 13.55 36.90
N ASP A 818 -13.09 14.69 36.23
CA ASP A 818 -14.26 15.11 35.46
C ASP A 818 -14.37 14.32 34.14
N TYR A 819 -13.26 13.90 33.54
CA TYR A 819 -13.26 12.93 32.42
C TYR A 819 -13.86 11.58 32.85
N VAL A 820 -13.52 11.06 34.04
CA VAL A 820 -14.11 9.81 34.56
C VAL A 820 -15.61 9.96 34.84
N LEU A 821 -16.04 11.08 35.41
CA LEU A 821 -17.45 11.41 35.66
C LEU A 821 -18.24 11.61 34.35
N GLY A 822 -17.65 12.28 33.36
CA GLY A 822 -18.25 12.49 32.05
C GLY A 822 -18.34 11.22 31.21
N ALA A 823 -17.31 10.38 31.22
CA ALA A 823 -17.36 9.05 30.59
C ALA A 823 -18.45 8.17 31.22
N ARG A 824 -18.67 8.26 32.54
CA ARG A 824 -19.83 7.65 33.22
C ARG A 824 -21.15 8.22 32.71
N HIS A 825 -21.31 9.54 32.76
CA HIS A 825 -22.61 10.18 32.58
C HIS A 825 -23.04 10.29 31.11
N TYR A 826 -22.17 10.79 30.24
CA TYR A 826 -22.51 11.04 28.83
C TYR A 826 -22.33 9.80 27.93
N VAL A 827 -21.25 9.03 28.13
CA VAL A 827 -20.87 7.92 27.22
C VAL A 827 -21.42 6.55 27.66
N LEU A 828 -21.45 6.28 28.97
CA LEU A 828 -22.08 5.10 29.54
C LEU A 828 -23.56 5.29 29.91
N LYS A 829 -24.05 6.54 29.93
CA LYS A 829 -25.44 6.90 30.26
C LYS A 829 -25.88 6.37 31.63
N GLU A 830 -24.96 6.33 32.60
CA GLU A 830 -25.27 5.95 33.97
C GLU A 830 -25.87 7.15 34.74
N ASP A 831 -27.01 6.91 35.39
CA ASP A 831 -27.69 7.83 36.31
C ASP A 831 -26.77 8.16 37.51
N PRO A 832 -26.50 9.45 37.81
CA PRO A 832 -25.71 9.85 38.98
C PRO A 832 -26.19 9.22 40.31
N ASN A 833 -27.49 8.99 40.47
CA ASN A 833 -28.09 8.39 41.66
C ASN A 833 -27.69 6.91 41.85
N ASN A 834 -27.18 6.24 40.81
CA ASN A 834 -26.76 4.84 40.91
C ASN A 834 -25.44 4.64 41.67
N MET A 835 -24.73 5.72 42.00
CA MET A 835 -23.40 5.71 42.62
C MET A 835 -23.25 4.81 43.86
N PRO A 836 -24.19 4.75 44.82
CA PRO A 836 -24.09 3.83 45.97
C PRO A 836 -24.14 2.36 45.57
N ARG A 837 -25.00 2.00 44.60
CA ARG A 837 -25.07 0.64 44.03
C ARG A 837 -23.77 0.29 43.31
N ALA A 838 -23.22 1.23 42.55
CA ALA A 838 -22.00 1.02 41.79
C ALA A 838 -20.78 0.81 42.71
N ARG A 839 -20.66 1.58 43.80
CA ARG A 839 -19.66 1.36 44.86
C ARG A 839 -19.84 0.01 45.56
N LYS A 840 -21.07 -0.37 45.95
CA LYS A 840 -21.34 -1.71 46.52
C LYS A 840 -20.88 -2.85 45.60
N LEU A 841 -21.17 -2.76 44.31
CA LEU A 841 -20.73 -3.73 43.31
C LEU A 841 -19.20 -3.71 43.11
N ASN A 842 -18.55 -2.55 43.19
CA ASN A 842 -17.09 -2.46 43.11
C ASN A 842 -16.39 -3.12 44.30
N ASN A 843 -16.93 -2.95 45.51
CA ASN A 843 -16.39 -3.60 46.72
C ASN A 843 -16.55 -5.14 46.66
N ILE A 844 -17.67 -5.65 46.11
CA ILE A 844 -17.84 -7.08 45.84
C ILE A 844 -16.79 -7.56 44.82
N ARG A 845 -16.58 -6.81 43.73
CA ARG A 845 -15.55 -7.13 42.73
C ARG A 845 -14.13 -7.12 43.32
N TYR A 846 -13.83 -6.19 44.22
CA TYR A 846 -12.53 -6.13 44.93
C TYR A 846 -12.28 -7.41 45.73
N VAL A 847 -13.27 -7.86 46.52
CA VAL A 847 -13.17 -9.11 47.28
C VAL A 847 -12.99 -10.32 46.35
N VAL A 848 -13.73 -10.37 45.23
CA VAL A 848 -13.57 -11.42 44.21
C VAL A 848 -12.18 -11.39 43.55
N ASP A 849 -11.66 -10.22 43.17
CA ASP A 849 -10.32 -10.04 42.59
C ASP A 849 -9.22 -10.45 43.58
N MET A 850 -9.37 -10.10 44.87
CA MET A 850 -8.45 -10.49 45.94
C MET A 850 -8.47 -12.00 46.20
N ILE A 851 -9.65 -12.61 46.34
CA ILE A 851 -9.79 -14.07 46.51
C ILE A 851 -9.22 -14.80 45.30
N THR A 852 -9.51 -14.34 44.08
CA THR A 852 -8.98 -14.94 42.84
C THR A 852 -7.45 -14.88 42.79
N LYS A 853 -6.84 -13.75 43.19
CA LYS A 853 -5.38 -13.62 43.31
C LYS A 853 -4.79 -14.58 44.34
N ILE A 854 -5.40 -14.69 45.52
CA ILE A 854 -4.95 -15.60 46.58
C ILE A 854 -5.02 -17.07 46.11
N ILE A 855 -6.10 -17.47 45.45
CA ILE A 855 -6.26 -18.81 44.86
C ILE A 855 -5.19 -19.05 43.78
N LEU A 856 -4.97 -18.10 42.85
CA LEU A 856 -3.97 -18.25 41.79
C LEU A 856 -2.53 -18.35 42.32
N VAL A 857 -2.18 -17.53 43.33
CA VAL A 857 -0.87 -17.62 44.00
C VAL A 857 -0.74 -18.92 44.78
N GLY A 858 -1.79 -19.36 45.49
CA GLY A 858 -1.82 -20.65 46.19
C GLY A 858 -1.65 -21.84 45.24
N LEU A 859 -2.34 -21.84 44.10
CA LEU A 859 -2.19 -22.86 43.05
C LEU A 859 -0.80 -22.85 42.41
N PHE A 860 -0.20 -21.67 42.21
CA PHE A 860 1.17 -21.55 41.68
C PHE A 860 2.23 -22.05 42.69
N LEU A 861 2.10 -21.69 43.98
CA LEU A 861 2.97 -22.19 45.04
C LEU A 861 2.80 -23.69 45.26
N TRP A 862 1.58 -24.21 45.19
CA TRP A 862 1.30 -25.65 45.22
C TRP A 862 1.89 -26.37 44.00
N PHE A 863 1.79 -25.79 42.80
CA PHE A 863 2.43 -26.32 41.61
C PHE A 863 3.95 -26.39 41.77
N LEU A 864 4.60 -25.30 42.21
CA LEU A 864 6.04 -25.30 42.50
C LEU A 864 6.40 -26.35 43.55
N TYR A 865 5.67 -26.42 44.66
CA TYR A 865 5.86 -27.43 45.71
C TYR A 865 5.75 -28.87 45.17
N SER A 866 4.74 -29.17 44.35
CA SER A 866 4.56 -30.48 43.70
C SER A 866 5.71 -30.84 42.74
N ARG A 867 6.48 -29.84 42.30
CA ARG A 867 7.65 -30.01 41.42
C ARG A 867 8.98 -29.99 42.16
N ILE A 868 9.03 -29.70 43.46
CA ILE A 868 10.26 -29.76 44.25
C ILE A 868 11.00 -31.10 44.10
N PRO A 869 10.35 -32.29 44.20
CA PRO A 869 11.06 -33.57 44.03
C PRO A 869 11.68 -33.77 42.65
N ALA A 870 11.06 -33.22 41.61
CA ALA A 870 11.60 -33.25 40.25
C ALA A 870 12.76 -32.24 40.08
N MET A 871 12.64 -31.05 40.67
CA MET A 871 13.70 -30.03 40.65
C MET A 871 14.92 -30.44 41.46
N THR A 872 14.76 -31.05 42.65
CA THR A 872 15.90 -31.58 43.43
C THR A 872 16.59 -32.72 42.71
N SER A 873 15.83 -33.61 42.04
CA SER A 873 16.40 -34.67 41.18
C SER A 873 17.20 -34.08 40.00
N TYR A 874 16.69 -33.03 39.37
CA TYR A 874 17.38 -32.36 38.25
C TYR A 874 18.62 -31.58 38.70
N VAL A 875 18.56 -30.89 39.84
CA VAL A 875 19.72 -30.20 40.45
C VAL A 875 20.77 -31.21 40.91
N ALA A 876 20.39 -32.35 41.51
CA ALA A 876 21.32 -33.42 41.86
C ALA A 876 21.97 -34.06 40.61
N SER A 877 21.23 -34.18 39.50
CA SER A 877 21.80 -34.61 38.22
C SER A 877 22.81 -33.60 37.67
N ILE A 878 22.56 -32.30 37.83
CA ILE A 878 23.49 -31.24 37.42
C ILE A 878 24.72 -31.19 38.34
N ASP A 879 24.54 -31.33 39.65
CA ASP A 879 25.65 -31.38 40.62
C ASP A 879 26.54 -32.60 40.39
N ASN A 880 25.97 -33.78 40.15
CA ASN A 880 26.77 -34.96 39.74
C ASN A 880 27.50 -34.74 38.41
N SER A 881 26.85 -34.15 37.40
CA SER A 881 27.52 -33.83 36.12
C SER A 881 28.65 -32.81 36.29
N LEU A 882 28.45 -31.77 37.12
CA LEU A 882 29.48 -30.77 37.43
C LEU A 882 30.61 -31.35 38.27
N ARG A 883 30.34 -32.24 39.23
CA ARG A 883 31.38 -32.97 39.98
C ARG A 883 32.18 -33.88 39.06
N ASN A 884 31.54 -34.62 38.16
CA ASN A 884 32.23 -35.47 37.19
C ASN A 884 33.10 -34.64 36.21
N TRP A 885 32.65 -33.44 35.85
CA TRP A 885 33.41 -32.51 35.01
C TRP A 885 34.58 -31.82 35.75
N LEU A 886 34.36 -31.37 36.99
CA LEU A 886 35.38 -30.75 37.84
C LEU A 886 36.44 -31.75 38.34
N ASN A 887 36.06 -33.01 38.54
CA ASN A 887 36.96 -34.12 38.87
C ASN A 887 37.55 -34.79 37.60
N GLY A 888 37.54 -34.08 36.45
CA GLY A 888 37.83 -34.64 35.14
C GLY A 888 39.15 -35.42 35.04
N ASP A 889 39.03 -36.60 34.42
CA ASP A 889 40.07 -37.54 33.98
C ASP A 889 41.51 -37.34 34.49
N LYS A 890 41.85 -38.10 35.54
CA LYS A 890 43.26 -38.46 35.87
C LYS A 890 43.59 -39.93 35.60
N SER A 891 42.97 -40.54 34.59
CA SER A 891 43.12 -41.98 34.30
C SER A 891 43.21 -42.35 32.82
N TYR A 892 43.85 -41.50 31.99
CA TYR A 892 44.35 -41.89 30.65
C TYR A 892 45.73 -41.27 30.38
N ALA A 893 46.71 -41.62 31.21
CA ALA A 893 48.08 -41.10 31.12
C ALA A 893 49.18 -42.07 31.63
N SER A 894 49.07 -43.37 31.32
CA SER A 894 50.20 -44.31 31.42
C SER A 894 49.95 -45.59 30.61
N ILE A 895 50.77 -45.78 29.57
CA ILE A 895 51.55 -47.00 29.24
C ILE A 895 50.83 -48.34 29.54
N GLU A 896 50.58 -49.21 28.56
CA GLU A 896 51.51 -49.67 27.50
C GLU A 896 50.82 -49.90 26.13
#